data_AF-A0A372GGS4-F1
#
_entry.id   AF-A0A372GGS4-F1
#
_cell.length_a   1.000
_cell.length_b   1.000
_cell.length_c   1.000
_cell.angle_alpha   90.00
_cell.angle_beta   90.00
_cell.angle_gamma   90.00
#
_symmetry.space_group_name_H-M   'P 1'
#
loop_
_entity.id
_entity.type
_entity.pdbx_description
1 polymer ?
#
loop_
_entity_poly.entity_id
_entity_poly.type
_entity_poly.pdbx_seq_one_letter_code
_entity_poly.pdbx_strand_id
1 'polypeptide(L)'
;MTAATRARRTEHLIGYADRWSVAPGETITFMVSSEPERYRAEIVRLTRGGPRTRGEAETLACERVGAPIDGDYPGQAQPVRPGSYALVTGSGLLTGDQFTLQAWICPTTPGRGRQGILMRGSAQPRGGLGMLLDETGALAFRAGDVLVTTGVPLLAGHWYLVAAAVDLGAGTVRLVQRPLRRYAGDPDRAERTSDIGSEPPVDVDAPVLIGGENLVGPLGERRRPRLVSGFNGKVDGPCVLDRALTAAEMARLGGGTEARALNASVLADWDFSLEMERRRIVDVSGHGIHGETVNSPLRAVTGHRWTGRYRDHRLSPGEYGAIHFHDDDLDDARWDPAFRYEVPDHLPSGAYAARLSTDREEYFIVFFVRPPRGGVGRRVAFLASTFTYMAYSNLRLRPVRMREMTGGADAVIDEIDPVIGRRLDLGPSLYDLHSDGSGAAHVSRLRPMLNVQPTYRWFLSGGGGWCFSGDMYLLDWLHAQHIDYDVITDEDLHEEGGALLQGYDVVLTGMHPEYVSDGILTALAHYTDTGGRLMYLGGNGFYWVTTVLPDRPHVIEIRRGHAGTRAWASPPGEEHHSNGEPGGLWRHRGRPPQHLVGVGFTAQGGGPSVPYRCTPESRDPRVAFVFEGVDTDEPIGDFGNNGGGAAGAEIDRADVTLGTPPHALVVATSQGEHDDLFQHVVEEVMAMKSGQGGTECPDVRADLTYFETPEGGAVFSVGSIDWVGSLSHNGYDNNVSRITKNVLRRFLDTSVPLGNADRTRNWHGGRRMARHPLHKPSAD
;
A
#
# COMPACT_ATOMS: atom_id res chain seq x y z
N MET A 1 -36.65 -22.81 15.61
CA MET A 1 -36.35 -22.43 14.21
C MET A 1 -34.94 -21.85 14.21
N THR A 2 -34.01 -22.59 13.66
CA THR A 2 -32.58 -22.30 13.63
C THR A 2 -32.30 -21.11 12.72
N ALA A 3 -31.56 -20.12 13.22
CA ALA A 3 -31.03 -19.01 12.45
C ALA A 3 -29.97 -19.56 11.48
N ALA A 4 -30.44 -20.02 10.33
CA ALA A 4 -29.59 -20.41 9.22
C ALA A 4 -28.85 -19.16 8.72
N THR A 5 -27.53 -19.28 8.70
CA THR A 5 -26.53 -18.54 7.94
C THR A 5 -27.13 -17.75 6.77
N ARG A 6 -27.39 -16.45 6.98
CA ARG A 6 -27.63 -15.50 5.88
C ARG A 6 -26.27 -15.19 5.28
N ALA A 7 -26.05 -15.65 4.05
CA ALA A 7 -24.89 -15.28 3.24
C ALA A 7 -24.75 -13.75 3.22
N ARG A 8 -23.64 -13.22 3.73
CA ARG A 8 -23.35 -11.78 3.73
C ARG A 8 -22.66 -11.47 2.41
N ARG A 9 -23.44 -11.31 1.34
CA ARG A 9 -22.90 -10.71 0.13
C ARG A 9 -22.74 -9.22 0.42
N THR A 10 -21.58 -8.64 0.19
CA THR A 10 -21.31 -7.19 0.29
C THR A 10 -20.93 -6.68 -1.08
N GLU A 11 -21.86 -6.77 -2.01
CA GLU A 11 -21.65 -6.34 -3.40
C GLU A 11 -22.41 -5.03 -3.68
N HIS A 12 -23.58 -4.88 -3.06
CA HIS A 12 -24.56 -3.85 -3.38
C HIS A 12 -24.69 -2.77 -2.30
N LEU A 13 -24.04 -2.95 -1.15
CA LEU A 13 -23.92 -1.95 -0.08
C LEU A 13 -22.48 -1.90 0.43
N ILE A 14 -21.79 -0.81 0.13
CA ILE A 14 -20.37 -0.61 0.47
C ILE A 14 -20.12 0.87 0.81
N GLY A 15 -19.03 1.15 1.50
CA GLY A 15 -18.67 2.51 1.85
C GLY A 15 -17.25 2.66 2.36
N TYR A 16 -16.88 3.89 2.69
CA TYR A 16 -15.59 4.23 3.28
C TYR A 16 -15.72 5.50 4.12
N ALA A 17 -14.70 5.79 4.93
CA ALA A 17 -14.60 7.01 5.72
C ALA A 17 -13.50 7.92 5.17
N ASP A 18 -13.59 9.22 5.47
CA ASP A 18 -12.60 10.22 5.03
C ASP A 18 -11.26 10.15 5.76
N ARG A 19 -11.15 9.35 6.83
CA ARG A 19 -9.96 9.13 7.68
C ARG A 19 -10.06 7.84 8.48
N TRP A 20 -8.93 7.31 8.95
CA TRP A 20 -8.90 6.14 9.84
C TRP A 20 -9.23 6.49 11.30
N SER A 21 -8.66 7.58 11.81
CA SER A 21 -8.76 7.97 13.22
C SER A 21 -9.47 9.32 13.40
N VAL A 22 -10.16 9.48 14.52
CA VAL A 22 -10.88 10.70 14.89
C VAL A 22 -10.88 10.85 16.41
N ALA A 23 -10.64 12.07 16.92
CA ALA A 23 -10.70 12.35 18.36
C ALA A 23 -12.11 12.82 18.77
N PRO A 24 -12.47 12.74 20.07
CA PRO A 24 -13.66 13.41 20.57
C PRO A 24 -13.71 14.90 20.21
N GLY A 25 -14.88 15.39 19.81
CA GLY A 25 -15.11 16.73 19.28
C GLY A 25 -14.75 16.90 17.79
N GLU A 26 -14.08 15.94 17.17
CA GLU A 26 -13.83 15.94 15.73
C GLU A 26 -14.96 15.25 14.96
N THR A 27 -15.04 15.53 13.65
CA THR A 27 -16.04 14.95 12.75
C THR A 27 -15.40 13.98 11.78
N ILE A 28 -16.02 12.80 11.62
CA ILE A 28 -15.71 11.83 10.58
C ILE A 28 -16.85 11.79 9.55
N THR A 29 -16.50 11.69 8.27
CA THR A 29 -17.45 11.68 7.15
C THR A 29 -17.49 10.29 6.52
N PHE A 30 -18.70 9.78 6.28
CA PHE A 30 -18.92 8.47 5.66
C PHE A 30 -19.52 8.64 4.27
N MET A 31 -18.90 7.96 3.30
CA MET A 31 -19.37 7.84 1.93
C MET A 31 -19.95 6.45 1.72
N VAL A 32 -21.17 6.37 1.21
CA VAL A 32 -21.88 5.09 1.02
C VAL A 32 -22.41 5.03 -0.41
N SER A 33 -22.20 3.88 -1.06
CA SER A 33 -22.90 3.50 -2.28
C SER A 33 -23.81 2.33 -1.98
N SER A 34 -25.07 2.47 -2.34
CA SER A 34 -26.09 1.45 -2.11
C SER A 34 -26.98 1.30 -3.34
N GLU A 35 -27.06 0.10 -3.91
CA GLU A 35 -28.07 -0.22 -4.93
C GLU A 35 -29.48 -0.43 -4.34
N PRO A 36 -29.65 -1.05 -3.13
CA PRO A 36 -30.93 -1.02 -2.43
C PRO A 36 -31.43 0.40 -2.19
N GLU A 37 -32.74 0.65 -2.29
CA GLU A 37 -33.32 2.00 -2.13
C GLU A 37 -33.18 2.56 -0.70
N ARG A 38 -32.93 1.70 0.29
CA ARG A 38 -32.73 2.08 1.69
C ARG A 38 -31.73 1.15 2.34
N TYR A 39 -30.97 1.69 3.27
CA TYR A 39 -30.11 0.94 4.19
C TYR A 39 -30.17 1.56 5.57
N ARG A 40 -29.84 0.79 6.60
CA ARG A 40 -29.69 1.28 7.97
C ARG A 40 -28.21 1.50 8.26
N ALA A 41 -27.87 2.61 8.91
CA ALA A 41 -26.53 2.86 9.43
C ALA A 41 -26.57 3.04 10.95
N GLU A 42 -25.61 2.46 11.64
CA GLU A 42 -25.45 2.57 13.09
C GLU A 42 -23.97 2.69 13.47
N ILE A 43 -23.63 3.57 14.42
CA ILE A 43 -22.29 3.57 15.00
C ILE A 43 -22.20 2.49 16.08
N VAL A 44 -21.23 1.61 15.92
CA VAL A 44 -20.96 0.53 16.87
C VAL A 44 -19.51 0.53 17.31
N ARG A 45 -19.27 0.20 18.59
CA ARG A 45 -17.95 -0.15 19.10
C ARG A 45 -17.70 -1.63 18.85
N LEU A 46 -16.56 -1.97 18.27
CA LEU A 46 -16.17 -3.35 18.00
C LEU A 46 -15.42 -3.88 19.23
N THR A 47 -15.99 -4.87 19.92
CA THR A 47 -15.43 -5.40 21.17
C THR A 47 -14.88 -6.81 21.04
N ARG A 48 -15.44 -7.60 20.11
CA ARG A 48 -14.93 -8.93 19.77
C ARG A 48 -15.03 -9.15 18.27
N GLY A 49 -13.97 -9.68 17.67
CA GLY A 49 -13.95 -10.05 16.25
C GLY A 49 -12.93 -11.15 15.97
N GLY A 50 -12.50 -11.20 14.72
CA GLY A 50 -11.67 -12.25 14.15
C GLY A 50 -12.46 -13.51 13.82
N PRO A 51 -12.16 -14.16 12.68
CA PRO A 51 -12.82 -15.42 12.34
C PRO A 51 -12.47 -16.51 13.36
N ARG A 52 -13.39 -17.42 13.65
CA ARG A 52 -13.11 -18.57 14.53
C ARG A 52 -12.72 -19.78 13.71
N THR A 53 -12.08 -20.76 14.34
CA THR A 53 -11.75 -22.04 13.71
C THR A 53 -12.99 -22.65 13.05
N ARG A 54 -12.80 -23.27 11.89
CA ARG A 54 -13.91 -23.79 11.09
C ARG A 54 -14.75 -24.78 11.91
N GLY A 55 -16.04 -24.48 12.08
CA GLY A 55 -16.98 -25.29 12.86
C GLY A 55 -17.33 -24.70 14.23
N GLU A 56 -16.57 -23.72 14.72
CA GLU A 56 -16.98 -22.88 15.83
C GLU A 56 -17.93 -21.77 15.36
N ALA A 57 -18.81 -21.31 16.25
CA ALA A 57 -19.68 -20.20 15.94
C ALA A 57 -18.86 -18.90 15.84
N GLU A 58 -19.08 -18.11 14.79
CA GLU A 58 -18.57 -16.74 14.75
C GLU A 58 -19.16 -15.94 15.92
N THR A 59 -18.31 -15.15 16.58
CA THR A 59 -18.66 -14.42 17.80
C THR A 59 -18.34 -12.93 17.66
N LEU A 60 -18.65 -12.31 16.51
CA LEU A 60 -18.60 -10.84 16.41
C LEU A 60 -19.48 -10.22 17.50
N ALA A 61 -18.91 -9.36 18.35
CA ALA A 61 -19.65 -8.59 19.34
C ALA A 61 -19.44 -7.10 19.11
N CYS A 62 -20.55 -6.37 19.08
CA CYS A 62 -20.57 -4.93 18.86
C CYS A 62 -21.48 -4.28 19.90
N GLU A 63 -21.03 -3.17 20.49
CA GLU A 63 -21.85 -2.35 21.38
C GLU A 63 -22.44 -1.19 20.58
N ARG A 64 -23.75 -0.99 20.64
CA ARG A 64 -24.40 0.17 20.00
C ARG A 64 -24.02 1.42 20.78
N VAL A 65 -23.51 2.43 20.08
CA VAL A 65 -23.18 3.72 20.69
C VAL A 65 -24.45 4.54 20.98
N GLY A 66 -25.51 4.34 20.20
CA GLY A 66 -26.70 5.19 20.26
C GLY A 66 -26.42 6.57 19.68
N ALA A 67 -25.72 6.61 18.55
CA ALA A 67 -25.30 7.86 17.93
C ALA A 67 -26.52 8.59 17.34
N PRO A 68 -26.52 9.94 17.30
CA PRO A 68 -27.61 10.71 16.68
C PRO A 68 -27.85 10.38 15.20
N ILE A 69 -26.85 9.79 14.54
CA ILE A 69 -26.91 9.38 13.13
C ILE A 69 -27.55 7.99 12.94
N ASP A 70 -27.82 7.24 14.01
CA ASP A 70 -28.37 5.88 13.91
C ASP A 70 -29.77 5.93 13.27
N GLY A 71 -29.96 5.28 12.13
CA GLY A 71 -31.22 5.37 11.41
C GLY A 71 -31.22 4.78 10.01
N ASP A 72 -32.34 4.96 9.31
CA ASP A 72 -32.48 4.58 7.90
C ASP A 72 -32.09 5.73 6.98
N TYR A 73 -31.34 5.41 5.94
CA TYR A 73 -30.85 6.33 4.93
C TYR A 73 -31.39 5.95 3.54
N PRO A 74 -31.62 6.93 2.66
CA PRO A 74 -31.89 6.64 1.26
C PRO A 74 -30.63 6.03 0.63
N GLY A 75 -30.80 4.92 -0.07
CA GLY A 75 -29.73 4.32 -0.84
C GLY A 75 -29.52 5.06 -2.15
N GLN A 76 -28.26 5.29 -2.49
CA GLN A 76 -27.84 5.91 -3.74
C GLN A 76 -26.63 5.18 -4.27
N ALA A 77 -26.74 4.64 -5.48
CA ALA A 77 -25.60 4.03 -6.15
C ALA A 77 -24.65 5.15 -6.63
N GLN A 78 -23.38 5.06 -6.22
CA GLN A 78 -22.36 6.02 -6.59
C GLN A 78 -21.27 5.30 -7.40
N PRO A 79 -21.08 5.61 -8.69
CA PRO A 79 -20.11 4.90 -9.51
C PRO A 79 -18.68 5.28 -9.10
N VAL A 80 -17.78 4.29 -9.02
CA VAL A 80 -16.33 4.55 -8.92
C VAL A 80 -15.77 4.82 -10.31
N ARG A 81 -14.79 5.74 -10.37
CA ARG A 81 -14.17 6.19 -11.63
C ARG A 81 -12.66 5.93 -11.55
N PRO A 82 -12.22 4.68 -11.78
CA PRO A 82 -10.81 4.35 -11.83
C PRO A 82 -10.15 4.89 -13.11
N GLY A 83 -8.83 4.83 -13.12
CA GLY A 83 -7.96 5.20 -14.22
C GLY A 83 -7.36 6.59 -14.05
N SER A 84 -6.05 6.68 -14.23
CA SER A 84 -5.27 7.90 -14.04
C SER A 84 -5.07 8.67 -15.34
N TYR A 85 -4.95 9.99 -15.19
CA TYR A 85 -4.68 10.94 -16.27
C TYR A 85 -4.15 12.25 -15.68
N ALA A 86 -3.58 13.11 -16.53
CA ALA A 86 -3.33 14.50 -16.17
C ALA A 86 -4.41 15.41 -16.76
N LEU A 87 -4.85 16.39 -15.97
CA LEU A 87 -5.92 17.31 -16.28
C LEU A 87 -5.38 18.74 -16.38
N VAL A 88 -5.67 19.39 -17.50
CA VAL A 88 -5.36 20.81 -17.74
C VAL A 88 -6.67 21.53 -18.07
N THR A 89 -6.98 22.57 -17.29
CA THR A 89 -8.23 23.34 -17.42
C THR A 89 -7.95 24.78 -17.86
N GLY A 90 -8.91 25.41 -18.55
CA GLY A 90 -8.86 26.85 -18.85
C GLY A 90 -7.70 27.30 -19.74
N SER A 91 -7.19 26.42 -20.63
CA SER A 91 -5.90 26.63 -21.30
C SER A 91 -5.96 27.25 -22.69
N GLY A 92 -7.13 27.34 -23.33
CA GLY A 92 -7.25 27.81 -24.73
C GLY A 92 -6.46 26.98 -25.75
N LEU A 93 -5.91 25.82 -25.36
CA LEU A 93 -5.08 24.99 -26.24
C LEU A 93 -5.90 24.35 -27.34
N LEU A 94 -5.35 24.25 -28.56
CA LEU A 94 -6.01 23.62 -29.72
C LEU A 94 -7.24 24.40 -30.21
N THR A 95 -7.27 25.73 -30.06
CA THR A 95 -8.29 26.61 -30.68
C THR A 95 -7.81 27.31 -31.95
N GLY A 96 -6.52 27.31 -32.25
CA GLY A 96 -5.96 28.00 -33.43
C GLY A 96 -6.10 27.19 -34.71
N ASP A 97 -5.92 27.86 -35.86
CA ASP A 97 -6.01 27.25 -37.19
C ASP A 97 -4.89 26.25 -37.48
N GLN A 98 -3.75 26.42 -36.82
CA GLN A 98 -2.61 25.52 -36.91
C GLN A 98 -2.09 25.17 -35.53
N PHE A 99 -1.69 23.91 -35.36
CA PHE A 99 -1.02 23.47 -34.14
C PHE A 99 -0.28 22.16 -34.34
N THR A 100 0.62 21.83 -33.42
CA THR A 100 1.24 20.50 -33.35
C THR A 100 1.14 19.95 -31.94
N LEU A 101 0.70 18.71 -31.83
CA LEU A 101 0.77 17.88 -30.62
C LEU A 101 1.99 16.97 -30.72
N GLN A 102 2.79 16.87 -29.66
CA GLN A 102 3.90 15.93 -29.63
C GLN A 102 4.13 15.39 -28.22
N ALA A 103 4.49 14.11 -28.12
CA ALA A 103 4.93 13.48 -26.89
C ALA A 103 5.86 12.30 -27.18
N TRP A 104 6.66 11.91 -26.20
CA TRP A 104 7.22 10.57 -26.14
C TRP A 104 6.24 9.66 -25.39
N ILE A 105 6.00 8.45 -25.92
CA ILE A 105 5.15 7.45 -25.27
C ILE A 105 5.81 6.08 -25.23
N CYS A 106 5.49 5.30 -24.19
CA CYS A 106 5.86 3.89 -24.06
C CYS A 106 4.60 3.10 -23.67
N PRO A 107 3.75 2.70 -24.64
CA PRO A 107 2.48 2.03 -24.35
C PRO A 107 2.73 0.61 -23.83
N THR A 108 2.01 0.18 -22.81
CA THR A 108 2.10 -1.18 -22.26
C THR A 108 1.07 -2.13 -22.87
N THR A 109 -0.13 -1.62 -23.22
CA THR A 109 -1.18 -2.41 -23.87
C THR A 109 -1.74 -1.76 -25.14
N PRO A 110 -0.92 -1.44 -26.17
CA PRO A 110 -1.36 -0.63 -27.31
C PRO A 110 -2.61 -1.18 -28.04
N GLY A 111 -2.77 -2.50 -28.12
CA GLY A 111 -3.93 -3.14 -28.78
C GLY A 111 -5.18 -3.33 -27.92
N ARG A 112 -5.26 -2.75 -26.71
CA ARG A 112 -6.40 -2.94 -25.78
C ARG A 112 -7.51 -1.91 -26.01
N GLY A 113 -7.92 -1.77 -27.27
CA GLY A 113 -8.88 -0.74 -27.67
C GLY A 113 -8.27 0.66 -27.67
N ARG A 114 -9.14 1.66 -27.84
CA ARG A 114 -8.76 3.06 -27.97
C ARG A 114 -8.14 3.63 -26.69
N GLN A 115 -7.08 4.43 -26.81
CA GLN A 115 -6.39 5.04 -25.66
C GLN A 115 -5.94 6.47 -25.96
N GLY A 116 -6.41 7.45 -25.19
CA GLY A 116 -6.07 8.87 -25.41
C GLY A 116 -4.65 9.20 -24.96
N ILE A 117 -3.86 9.89 -25.79
CA ILE A 117 -2.50 10.34 -25.42
C ILE A 117 -2.56 11.79 -24.95
N LEU A 118 -3.06 12.67 -25.81
CA LEU A 118 -3.27 14.10 -25.53
C LEU A 118 -4.54 14.53 -26.26
N MET A 119 -5.61 14.75 -25.50
CA MET A 119 -6.97 14.89 -26.03
C MET A 119 -7.66 16.10 -25.43
N ARG A 120 -8.33 16.90 -26.26
CA ARG A 120 -9.30 17.91 -25.82
C ARG A 120 -10.70 17.46 -26.17
N GLY A 121 -11.65 17.76 -25.28
CA GLY A 121 -13.06 17.51 -25.55
C GLY A 121 -13.54 16.13 -25.10
N SER A 122 -14.76 15.80 -25.50
CA SER A 122 -15.44 14.55 -25.13
C SER A 122 -15.27 13.46 -26.18
N ALA A 123 -15.21 12.21 -25.73
CA ALA A 123 -15.30 10.99 -26.51
C ALA A 123 -16.61 10.85 -27.30
N GLN A 124 -17.64 11.65 -27.00
CA GLN A 124 -18.90 11.69 -27.74
C GLN A 124 -18.68 12.10 -29.22
N PRO A 125 -19.64 11.75 -30.12
CA PRO A 125 -19.63 12.22 -31.51
C PRO A 125 -19.46 13.73 -31.55
N ARG A 126 -18.65 14.21 -32.51
CA ARG A 126 -18.33 15.64 -32.68
C ARG A 126 -17.66 16.32 -31.48
N GLY A 127 -17.23 15.55 -30.48
CA GLY A 127 -16.81 16.12 -29.19
C GLY A 127 -15.31 16.23 -28.96
N GLY A 128 -14.44 15.63 -29.77
CA GLY A 128 -13.03 15.43 -29.38
C GLY A 128 -12.01 15.76 -30.47
N LEU A 129 -10.91 16.36 -30.05
CA LEU A 129 -9.78 16.79 -30.87
C LEU A 129 -8.47 16.37 -30.20
N GLY A 130 -7.65 15.55 -30.85
CA GLY A 130 -6.37 15.18 -30.28
C GLY A 130 -5.77 13.87 -30.79
N MET A 131 -4.68 13.46 -30.14
CA MET A 131 -3.88 12.30 -30.50
C MET A 131 -4.16 11.12 -29.56
N LEU A 132 -4.31 9.93 -30.13
CA LEU A 132 -4.68 8.70 -29.42
C LEU A 132 -4.09 7.46 -30.11
N LEU A 133 -4.17 6.30 -29.45
CA LEU A 133 -4.02 4.99 -30.08
C LEU A 133 -5.38 4.45 -30.52
N ASP A 134 -5.48 3.99 -31.76
CA ASP A 134 -6.68 3.33 -32.25
C ASP A 134 -6.83 1.91 -31.69
N GLU A 135 -7.89 1.21 -32.08
CA GLU A 135 -8.19 -0.14 -31.58
C GLU A 135 -7.12 -1.18 -31.94
N THR A 136 -6.30 -0.91 -32.96
CA THR A 136 -5.20 -1.78 -33.38
C THR A 136 -3.89 -1.45 -32.69
N GLY A 137 -3.85 -0.35 -31.92
CA GLY A 137 -2.65 0.19 -31.29
C GLY A 137 -1.80 1.04 -32.23
N ALA A 138 -2.35 1.54 -33.34
CA ALA A 138 -1.67 2.47 -34.22
C ALA A 138 -1.92 3.92 -33.78
N LEU A 139 -0.95 4.81 -34.03
CA LEU A 139 -1.12 6.23 -33.76
C LEU A 139 -2.26 6.80 -34.63
N ALA A 140 -3.18 7.52 -34.00
CA ALA A 140 -4.27 8.19 -34.69
C ALA A 140 -4.50 9.61 -34.16
N PHE A 141 -5.15 10.42 -35.00
CA PHE A 141 -5.65 11.74 -34.65
C PHE A 141 -7.15 11.79 -34.91
N ARG A 142 -7.86 12.35 -33.94
CA ARG A 142 -9.31 12.49 -33.96
C ARG A 142 -9.68 13.97 -34.10
N ALA A 143 -10.63 14.24 -34.99
CA ALA A 143 -11.20 15.57 -35.21
C ALA A 143 -12.73 15.41 -35.35
N GLY A 144 -13.45 15.54 -34.24
CA GLY A 144 -14.88 15.24 -34.19
C GLY A 144 -15.14 13.75 -34.48
N ASP A 145 -15.85 13.48 -35.58
CA ASP A 145 -16.17 12.12 -36.04
C ASP A 145 -15.09 11.54 -36.97
N VAL A 146 -14.13 12.36 -37.41
CA VAL A 146 -13.03 11.93 -38.29
C VAL A 146 -11.92 11.31 -37.46
N LEU A 147 -11.46 10.14 -37.87
CA LEU A 147 -10.29 9.45 -37.30
C LEU A 147 -9.29 9.14 -38.42
N VAL A 148 -8.10 9.73 -38.33
CA VAL A 148 -6.97 9.43 -39.22
C VAL A 148 -5.98 8.58 -38.45
N THR A 149 -5.59 7.42 -38.99
CA THR A 149 -4.64 6.49 -38.36
C THR A 149 -3.40 6.30 -39.22
N THR A 150 -2.23 6.06 -38.61
CA THR A 150 -1.03 5.61 -39.33
C THR A 150 -1.22 4.22 -39.95
N GLY A 151 -2.14 3.41 -39.42
CA GLY A 151 -2.38 2.02 -39.83
C GLY A 151 -1.24 1.07 -39.44
N VAL A 152 -0.33 1.52 -38.57
CA VAL A 152 0.88 0.81 -38.17
C VAL A 152 0.90 0.70 -36.64
N PRO A 153 0.67 -0.49 -36.07
CA PRO A 153 0.66 -0.68 -34.62
C PRO A 153 2.00 -0.34 -33.96
N LEU A 154 1.96 0.23 -32.76
CA LEU A 154 3.13 0.40 -31.89
C LEU A 154 3.43 -0.89 -31.12
N LEU A 155 4.70 -1.11 -30.80
CA LEU A 155 5.11 -2.22 -29.94
C LEU A 155 4.91 -1.87 -28.46
N ALA A 156 4.41 -2.84 -27.70
CA ALA A 156 4.29 -2.73 -26.24
C ALA A 156 5.68 -2.58 -25.58
N GLY A 157 5.80 -1.71 -24.58
CA GLY A 157 7.03 -1.51 -23.80
C GLY A 157 8.17 -0.80 -24.55
N HIS A 158 7.88 -0.17 -25.69
CA HIS A 158 8.88 0.54 -26.49
C HIS A 158 8.59 2.03 -26.58
N TRP A 159 9.64 2.85 -26.50
CA TRP A 159 9.53 4.31 -26.63
C TRP A 159 9.33 4.75 -28.09
N TYR A 160 8.34 5.60 -28.31
CA TYR A 160 8.06 6.26 -29.60
C TYR A 160 7.96 7.76 -29.41
N LEU A 161 8.52 8.52 -30.35
CA LEU A 161 8.12 9.89 -30.60
C LEU A 161 6.84 9.84 -31.44
N VAL A 162 5.76 10.40 -30.91
CA VAL A 162 4.47 10.52 -31.58
C VAL A 162 4.09 11.98 -31.73
N ALA A 163 3.55 12.34 -32.89
CA ALA A 163 3.12 13.71 -33.14
C ALA A 163 2.00 13.81 -34.18
N ALA A 164 1.18 14.85 -34.05
CA ALA A 164 0.16 15.25 -34.99
C ALA A 164 0.29 16.75 -35.30
N ALA A 165 0.68 17.10 -36.53
CA ALA A 165 0.70 18.48 -37.02
C ALA A 165 -0.57 18.76 -37.83
N VAL A 166 -1.33 19.77 -37.44
CA VAL A 166 -2.68 20.03 -37.93
C VAL A 166 -2.74 21.41 -38.55
N ASP A 167 -3.34 21.50 -39.73
CA ASP A 167 -3.72 22.74 -40.40
C ASP A 167 -5.20 22.66 -40.75
N LEU A 168 -6.03 23.31 -39.94
CA LEU A 168 -7.49 23.34 -40.07
C LEU A 168 -7.93 24.16 -41.29
N GLY A 169 -7.18 25.21 -41.65
CA GLY A 169 -7.45 26.03 -42.83
C GLY A 169 -7.24 25.25 -44.13
N ALA A 170 -6.21 24.41 -44.17
CA ALA A 170 -5.98 23.45 -45.26
C ALA A 170 -6.83 22.17 -45.12
N GLY A 171 -7.40 21.91 -43.94
CA GLY A 171 -8.15 20.71 -43.62
C GLY A 171 -7.30 19.43 -43.61
N THR A 172 -6.05 19.51 -43.15
CA THR A 172 -5.10 18.39 -43.18
C THR A 172 -4.46 18.09 -41.82
N VAL A 173 -4.10 16.82 -41.61
CA VAL A 173 -3.26 16.38 -40.49
C VAL A 173 -2.09 15.54 -40.99
N ARG A 174 -0.91 15.73 -40.40
CA ARG A 174 0.26 14.87 -40.54
C ARG A 174 0.54 14.15 -39.23
N LEU A 175 0.55 12.82 -39.28
CA LEU A 175 0.92 11.94 -38.18
C LEU A 175 2.35 11.44 -38.35
N VAL A 176 3.11 11.45 -37.25
CA VAL A 176 4.46 10.91 -37.17
C VAL A 176 4.53 9.94 -36.01
N GLN A 177 4.94 8.71 -36.29
CA GLN A 177 5.23 7.65 -35.32
C GLN A 177 6.65 7.15 -35.56
N ARG A 178 7.55 7.38 -34.60
CA ARG A 178 8.97 7.06 -34.75
C ARG A 178 9.52 6.33 -33.52
N PRO A 179 9.91 5.06 -33.64
CA PRO A 179 10.51 4.34 -32.52
C PRO A 179 11.86 4.96 -32.15
N LEU A 180 12.15 5.01 -30.85
CA LEU A 180 13.45 5.39 -30.31
C LEU A 180 14.53 4.36 -30.70
N ARG A 181 14.20 3.08 -30.56
CA ARG A 181 15.05 1.95 -30.95
C ARG A 181 14.47 1.25 -32.17
N ARG A 182 15.29 1.01 -33.19
CA ARG A 182 14.87 0.30 -34.40
C ARG A 182 15.35 -1.13 -34.38
N TYR A 183 14.45 -2.05 -34.67
CA TYR A 183 14.77 -3.45 -34.90
C TYR A 183 14.68 -3.75 -36.41
N ALA A 184 15.51 -4.67 -36.88
CA ALA A 184 15.52 -5.03 -38.29
C ALA A 184 14.23 -5.80 -38.63
N GLY A 185 13.46 -5.30 -39.59
CA GLY A 185 12.26 -5.96 -40.09
C GLY A 185 10.95 -5.57 -39.41
N ASP A 186 10.99 -4.83 -38.29
CA ASP A 186 9.78 -4.34 -37.63
C ASP A 186 9.23 -3.12 -38.36
N PRO A 187 7.99 -3.18 -38.89
CA PRO A 187 7.41 -2.09 -39.65
C PRO A 187 6.68 -1.09 -38.74
N ASP A 188 7.26 -0.69 -37.61
CA ASP A 188 6.61 0.10 -36.53
C ASP A 188 6.83 1.62 -36.63
N ARG A 189 7.52 2.07 -37.68
CA ARG A 189 7.71 3.47 -38.05
C ARG A 189 6.71 3.88 -39.13
N ALA A 190 5.98 4.98 -38.92
CA ALA A 190 5.02 5.48 -39.88
C ALA A 190 4.98 7.01 -39.96
N GLU A 191 4.63 7.50 -41.15
CA GLU A 191 4.32 8.90 -41.40
C GLU A 191 3.17 8.97 -42.40
N ARG A 192 2.11 9.70 -42.07
CA ARG A 192 0.91 9.78 -42.91
C ARG A 192 0.38 11.21 -42.90
N THR A 193 0.08 11.75 -44.08
CA THR A 193 -0.69 13.00 -44.23
C THR A 193 -2.05 12.64 -44.79
N SER A 194 -3.13 13.19 -44.23
CA SER A 194 -4.49 12.91 -44.69
C SER A 194 -5.42 14.10 -44.43
N ASP A 195 -6.51 14.15 -45.19
CA ASP A 195 -7.54 15.17 -45.05
C ASP A 195 -8.41 14.88 -43.82
N ILE A 196 -8.74 15.93 -43.07
CA ILE A 196 -9.66 15.92 -41.92
C ILE A 196 -10.92 16.76 -42.16
N GLY A 197 -11.04 17.38 -43.33
CA GLY A 197 -12.14 18.29 -43.66
C GLY A 197 -11.96 19.69 -43.09
N SER A 198 -12.94 20.57 -43.31
CA SER A 198 -12.95 21.94 -42.77
C SER A 198 -13.61 21.97 -41.38
N GLU A 199 -12.92 22.64 -40.45
CA GLU A 199 -13.29 22.95 -39.05
C GLU A 199 -13.93 21.82 -38.22
N PRO A 200 -13.18 21.13 -37.34
CA PRO A 200 -13.79 20.27 -36.34
C PRO A 200 -14.57 21.12 -35.33
N PRO A 201 -15.76 20.67 -34.89
CA PRO A 201 -16.40 21.25 -33.72
C PRO A 201 -15.49 21.01 -32.49
N VAL A 202 -14.92 22.09 -31.95
CA VAL A 202 -14.14 22.08 -30.71
C VAL A 202 -14.95 22.75 -29.63
N ASP A 203 -15.23 22.02 -28.55
CA ASP A 203 -15.69 22.64 -27.31
C ASP A 203 -14.51 23.41 -26.68
N VAL A 204 -14.52 24.73 -26.84
CA VAL A 204 -13.46 25.61 -26.35
C VAL A 204 -13.41 25.70 -24.81
N ASP A 205 -14.42 25.22 -24.11
CA ASP A 205 -14.43 25.18 -22.65
C ASP A 205 -14.01 23.79 -22.12
N ALA A 206 -13.84 22.80 -23.01
CA ALA A 206 -13.44 21.47 -22.61
C ALA A 206 -11.96 21.41 -22.17
N PRO A 207 -11.66 20.62 -21.12
CA PRO A 207 -10.30 20.45 -20.64
C PRO A 207 -9.44 19.62 -21.62
N VAL A 208 -8.13 19.75 -21.46
CA VAL A 208 -7.14 18.85 -22.07
C VAL A 208 -6.79 17.74 -21.08
N LEU A 209 -6.82 16.51 -21.54
CA LEU A 209 -6.36 15.33 -20.81
C LEU A 209 -5.09 14.79 -21.45
N ILE A 210 -4.15 14.37 -20.60
CA ILE A 210 -2.97 13.58 -20.98
C ILE A 210 -3.13 12.20 -20.36
N GLY A 211 -2.98 11.15 -21.16
CA GLY A 211 -3.19 9.76 -20.72
C GLY A 211 -4.66 9.31 -20.69
N GLY A 212 -5.55 9.98 -21.43
CA GLY A 212 -6.95 9.55 -21.51
C GLY A 212 -7.85 10.35 -22.44
N GLU A 213 -9.01 9.78 -22.78
CA GLU A 213 -10.16 10.53 -23.29
C GLU A 213 -11.22 10.76 -22.22
N ASN A 214 -11.81 11.95 -22.24
CA ASN A 214 -12.89 12.33 -21.35
C ASN A 214 -14.26 12.03 -21.97
N LEU A 215 -15.27 11.65 -21.19
CA LEU A 215 -16.68 11.73 -21.53
C LEU A 215 -17.34 12.83 -20.66
N VAL A 216 -17.58 14.03 -21.19
CA VAL A 216 -18.32 15.10 -20.49
C VAL A 216 -19.36 15.71 -21.44
N GLY A 217 -20.64 15.59 -21.05
CA GLY A 217 -21.67 16.61 -21.36
C GLY A 217 -21.54 17.79 -20.37
N PRO A 218 -22.26 18.91 -20.52
CA PRO A 218 -21.96 20.20 -19.87
C PRO A 218 -21.58 20.02 -18.39
N LEU A 219 -20.49 20.68 -17.99
CA LEU A 219 -19.89 20.63 -16.65
C LEU A 219 -20.94 20.78 -15.54
N GLY A 220 -21.53 19.67 -15.11
CA GLY A 220 -22.38 19.60 -13.94
C GLY A 220 -21.58 19.90 -12.67
N GLU A 221 -22.30 20.18 -11.58
CA GLU A 221 -21.90 20.85 -10.33
C GLU A 221 -20.62 20.38 -9.61
N ARG A 222 -19.90 19.35 -10.11
CA ARG A 222 -18.67 18.77 -9.53
C ARG A 222 -17.43 18.75 -10.43
N ARG A 223 -17.50 19.32 -11.64
CA ARG A 223 -16.33 19.73 -12.47
C ARG A 223 -15.20 18.69 -12.69
N ARG A 224 -15.45 17.39 -12.97
CA ARG A 224 -14.36 16.47 -13.38
C ARG A 224 -14.70 15.50 -14.53
N PRO A 225 -13.76 15.28 -15.47
CA PRO A 225 -13.84 14.28 -16.53
C PRO A 225 -14.21 12.86 -16.09
N ARG A 226 -14.95 12.12 -16.93
CA ARG A 226 -15.06 10.66 -16.82
C ARG A 226 -14.14 10.03 -17.84
N LEU A 227 -13.15 9.26 -17.39
CA LEU A 227 -12.25 8.51 -18.28
C LEU A 227 -13.01 7.40 -19.00
N VAL A 228 -12.82 7.25 -20.31
CA VAL A 228 -13.40 6.15 -21.12
C VAL A 228 -12.38 5.41 -21.99
N SER A 229 -11.24 6.02 -22.28
CA SER A 229 -10.15 5.47 -23.08
C SER A 229 -8.82 5.82 -22.43
N GLY A 230 -8.59 5.28 -21.24
CA GLY A 230 -7.35 5.49 -20.47
C GLY A 230 -6.13 4.92 -21.17
N PHE A 231 -5.03 5.64 -21.13
CA PHE A 231 -3.75 5.16 -21.65
C PHE A 231 -3.06 4.29 -20.61
N ASN A 232 -2.64 3.10 -21.04
CA ASN A 232 -1.77 2.25 -20.25
C ASN A 232 -0.34 2.39 -20.80
N GLY A 233 0.54 2.97 -19.99
CA GLY A 233 1.93 3.19 -20.35
C GLY A 233 2.45 4.56 -19.94
N LYS A 234 3.71 4.82 -20.32
CA LYS A 234 4.40 6.06 -19.93
C LYS A 234 4.22 7.16 -20.98
N VAL A 235 4.05 8.39 -20.52
CA VAL A 235 4.12 9.61 -21.35
C VAL A 235 5.22 10.52 -20.81
N ASP A 236 6.03 11.09 -21.70
CA ASP A 236 7.18 11.94 -21.38
C ASP A 236 7.23 13.14 -22.34
N GLY A 237 7.49 14.33 -21.78
CA GLY A 237 7.59 15.60 -22.49
C GLY A 237 6.43 15.92 -23.45
N PRO A 238 5.15 15.81 -23.03
CA PRO A 238 4.05 16.26 -23.89
C PRO A 238 4.12 17.77 -24.08
N CYS A 239 3.96 18.23 -25.31
CA CYS A 239 3.97 19.64 -25.66
C CYS A 239 2.98 19.97 -26.79
N VAL A 240 2.61 21.24 -26.84
CA VAL A 240 1.69 21.82 -27.83
C VAL A 240 2.34 23.06 -28.44
N LEU A 241 2.33 23.15 -29.78
CA LEU A 241 2.82 24.31 -30.53
C LEU A 241 1.70 24.96 -31.33
N ASP A 242 1.79 26.26 -31.60
CA ASP A 242 0.82 27.07 -32.36
C ASP A 242 1.00 27.01 -33.89
N ARG A 243 1.76 26.04 -34.39
CA ARG A 243 2.05 25.86 -35.82
C ARG A 243 2.05 24.41 -36.25
N ALA A 244 1.74 24.17 -37.52
CA ALA A 244 1.84 22.84 -38.14
C ALA A 244 3.30 22.54 -38.52
N LEU A 245 3.97 21.65 -37.77
CA LEU A 245 5.37 21.30 -38.00
C LEU A 245 5.59 20.37 -39.20
N THR A 246 6.78 20.46 -39.78
CA THR A 246 7.31 19.41 -40.67
C THR A 246 7.81 18.20 -39.86
N ALA A 247 7.88 17.03 -40.50
CA ALA A 247 8.38 15.83 -39.84
C ALA A 247 9.86 15.90 -39.44
N ALA A 248 10.65 16.76 -40.10
CA ALA A 248 12.03 17.05 -39.70
C ALA A 248 12.10 17.95 -38.46
N GLU A 249 11.21 18.94 -38.33
CA GLU A 249 11.09 19.77 -37.13
C GLU A 249 10.63 18.96 -35.91
N MET A 250 9.62 18.09 -36.08
CA MET A 250 9.18 17.19 -35.01
C MET A 250 10.31 16.28 -34.51
N ALA A 251 11.10 15.70 -35.43
CA ALA A 251 12.27 14.89 -35.05
C ALA A 251 13.31 15.68 -34.24
N ARG A 252 13.61 16.92 -34.66
CA ARG A 252 14.60 17.76 -33.98
C ARG A 252 14.11 18.15 -32.58
N LEU A 253 12.84 18.53 -32.45
CA LEU A 253 12.22 18.85 -31.17
C LEU A 253 12.29 17.65 -30.21
N GLY A 254 11.92 16.45 -30.68
CA GLY A 254 12.02 15.21 -29.89
C GLY A 254 13.45 14.86 -29.47
N GLY A 255 14.46 15.22 -30.27
CA GLY A 255 15.88 14.97 -30.00
C GLY A 255 16.54 15.91 -28.99
N GLY A 256 15.79 16.85 -28.38
CA GLY A 256 16.31 17.76 -27.36
C GLY A 256 17.33 18.80 -27.86
N THR A 257 17.47 18.95 -29.18
CA THR A 257 18.39 19.89 -29.83
C THR A 257 17.59 21.02 -30.48
N GLU A 258 17.74 22.23 -29.90
CA GLU A 258 17.24 23.53 -30.36
C GLU A 258 15.79 23.92 -30.03
N ALA A 259 15.68 24.64 -28.91
CA ALA A 259 14.47 25.24 -28.38
C ALA A 259 14.28 26.69 -28.88
N ARG A 260 15.32 27.52 -29.08
CA ARG A 260 15.12 28.99 -29.18
C ARG A 260 14.20 29.50 -30.31
N ALA A 261 14.25 28.94 -31.53
CA ALA A 261 13.37 29.37 -32.63
C ALA A 261 11.98 28.72 -32.57
N LEU A 262 11.88 27.52 -31.97
CA LEU A 262 10.63 26.78 -31.77
C LEU A 262 9.89 27.20 -30.50
N ASN A 263 10.60 27.71 -29.49
CA ASN A 263 10.08 28.13 -28.20
C ASN A 263 9.11 29.28 -28.33
N ALA A 264 9.32 30.16 -29.31
CA ALA A 264 8.37 31.24 -29.60
C ALA A 264 6.99 30.71 -30.05
N SER A 265 6.93 29.47 -30.56
CA SER A 265 5.69 28.78 -30.96
C SER A 265 5.16 27.79 -29.93
N VAL A 266 5.83 27.57 -28.80
CA VAL A 266 5.37 26.61 -27.78
C VAL A 266 4.25 27.24 -26.96
N LEU A 267 3.06 26.65 -27.04
CA LEU A 267 1.91 27.06 -26.23
C LEU A 267 1.95 26.42 -24.84
N ALA A 268 2.33 25.14 -24.77
CA ALA A 268 2.49 24.41 -23.51
C ALA A 268 3.61 23.37 -23.65
N ASP A 269 4.40 23.19 -22.59
CA ASP A 269 5.46 22.18 -22.50
C ASP A 269 5.51 21.65 -21.07
N TRP A 270 5.02 20.43 -20.84
CA TRP A 270 4.92 19.89 -19.49
C TRP A 270 6.15 19.07 -19.14
N ASP A 271 6.97 19.60 -18.24
CA ASP A 271 8.12 18.89 -17.68
C ASP A 271 7.68 18.07 -16.46
N PHE A 272 7.41 16.78 -16.67
CA PHE A 272 7.01 15.87 -15.61
C PHE A 272 8.16 15.52 -14.64
N SER A 273 9.40 15.93 -14.92
CA SER A 273 10.51 15.75 -14.00
C SER A 273 10.51 16.73 -12.82
N LEU A 274 9.62 17.73 -12.86
CA LEU A 274 9.43 18.69 -11.79
C LEU A 274 8.32 18.23 -10.85
N GLU A 275 8.52 18.47 -9.55
CA GLU A 275 7.53 18.20 -8.49
C GLU A 275 6.97 16.78 -8.54
N MET A 276 7.84 15.76 -8.71
CA MET A 276 7.44 14.36 -8.92
C MET A 276 6.62 13.78 -7.75
N GLU A 277 6.76 14.31 -6.54
CA GLU A 277 6.01 13.92 -5.35
C GLU A 277 4.60 14.52 -5.27
N ARG A 278 4.27 15.46 -6.17
CA ARG A 278 3.01 16.24 -6.14
C ARG A 278 2.07 15.84 -7.26
N ARG A 279 0.81 16.27 -7.16
CA ARG A 279 -0.19 16.15 -8.21
C ARG A 279 0.13 17.05 -9.39
N ARG A 280 0.72 18.22 -9.14
CA ARG A 280 0.93 19.27 -10.14
C ARG A 280 1.87 18.82 -11.26
N ILE A 281 1.47 19.08 -12.50
CA ILE A 281 2.36 19.00 -13.67
C ILE A 281 2.73 20.42 -14.11
N VAL A 282 4.03 20.66 -14.29
CA VAL A 282 4.57 22.01 -14.48
C VAL A 282 4.73 22.30 -15.96
N ASP A 283 4.01 23.30 -16.46
CA ASP A 283 4.29 23.91 -17.75
C ASP A 283 5.53 24.83 -17.68
N VAL A 284 6.52 24.55 -18.53
CA VAL A 284 7.77 25.31 -18.64
C VAL A 284 7.83 26.20 -19.88
N SER A 285 6.74 26.29 -20.65
CA SER A 285 6.64 27.18 -21.83
C SER A 285 6.71 28.68 -21.48
N GLY A 286 6.34 29.04 -20.25
CA GLY A 286 6.21 30.42 -19.79
C GLY A 286 4.77 30.95 -19.80
N HIS A 287 3.79 30.18 -20.28
CA HIS A 287 2.37 30.58 -20.30
C HIS A 287 1.59 30.19 -19.03
N GLY A 288 2.19 29.38 -18.16
CA GLY A 288 1.59 29.02 -16.87
C GLY A 288 0.41 28.05 -17.01
N ILE A 289 0.38 27.26 -18.09
CA ILE A 289 -0.67 26.27 -18.39
C ILE A 289 -0.39 24.98 -17.60
N HIS A 290 -0.31 25.12 -16.28
CA HIS A 290 -0.09 23.98 -15.39
C HIS A 290 -1.32 23.05 -15.36
N GLY A 291 -1.10 21.81 -14.94
CA GLY A 291 -2.16 20.83 -14.73
C GLY A 291 -2.00 20.08 -13.42
N GLU A 292 -2.86 19.10 -13.22
CA GLU A 292 -2.81 18.18 -12.07
C GLU A 292 -3.08 16.74 -12.48
N THR A 293 -2.47 15.79 -11.80
CA THR A 293 -2.76 14.37 -11.97
C THR A 293 -3.98 13.96 -11.15
N VAL A 294 -4.79 13.08 -11.75
CA VAL A 294 -6.00 12.49 -11.17
C VAL A 294 -5.77 10.99 -11.01
N ASN A 295 -6.24 10.41 -9.90
CA ASN A 295 -6.07 8.99 -9.55
C ASN A 295 -4.61 8.54 -9.33
N SER A 296 -3.70 9.47 -9.01
CA SER A 296 -2.31 9.18 -8.60
C SER A 296 -1.53 8.23 -9.54
N PRO A 297 -1.36 8.58 -10.82
CA PRO A 297 -0.45 7.85 -11.71
C PRO A 297 0.96 7.81 -11.14
N LEU A 298 1.74 6.80 -11.54
CA LEU A 298 3.08 6.60 -11.00
C LEU A 298 4.07 7.63 -11.59
N ARG A 299 4.67 8.45 -10.72
CA ARG A 299 5.68 9.45 -11.08
C ARG A 299 7.09 8.97 -10.68
N ALA A 300 8.11 9.76 -11.02
CA ALA A 300 9.51 9.38 -10.83
C ALA A 300 9.87 8.05 -11.51
N VAL A 301 9.32 7.82 -12.71
CA VAL A 301 9.56 6.64 -13.52
C VAL A 301 10.50 6.98 -14.69
N THR A 302 11.20 5.97 -15.21
CA THR A 302 12.18 6.17 -16.29
C THR A 302 11.53 6.79 -17.52
N GLY A 303 12.17 7.84 -18.06
CA GLY A 303 11.77 8.51 -19.29
C GLY A 303 12.50 7.99 -20.53
N HIS A 304 12.20 8.58 -21.69
CA HIS A 304 12.79 8.19 -22.97
C HIS A 304 14.32 8.40 -23.04
N ARG A 305 14.85 9.28 -22.19
CA ARG A 305 16.29 9.61 -22.10
C ARG A 305 17.06 8.74 -21.13
N TRP A 306 16.38 7.86 -20.39
CA TRP A 306 17.02 7.09 -19.33
C TRP A 306 18.15 6.21 -19.87
N THR A 307 19.35 6.44 -19.33
CA THR A 307 20.59 5.79 -19.75
C THR A 307 20.97 4.62 -18.86
N GLY A 308 20.37 4.53 -17.67
CA GLY A 308 20.75 3.59 -16.61
C GLY A 308 21.96 4.02 -15.78
N ARG A 309 22.53 5.21 -16.04
CA ARG A 309 23.70 5.71 -15.28
C ARG A 309 23.33 6.10 -13.85
N TYR A 310 22.16 6.69 -13.65
CA TYR A 310 21.64 7.11 -12.36
C TYR A 310 20.33 6.36 -12.07
N ARG A 311 20.22 5.80 -10.86
CA ARG A 311 19.00 5.10 -10.37
C ARG A 311 18.18 5.94 -9.39
N ASP A 312 18.76 7.03 -8.89
CA ASP A 312 18.09 8.04 -8.09
C ASP A 312 17.70 9.20 -9.02
N HIS A 313 16.39 9.41 -9.17
CA HIS A 313 15.85 10.42 -10.07
C HIS A 313 16.28 11.84 -9.69
N ARG A 314 16.66 12.10 -8.43
CA ARG A 314 17.14 13.42 -7.99
C ARG A 314 18.51 13.77 -8.57
N LEU A 315 19.31 12.77 -8.96
CA LEU A 315 20.64 12.98 -9.55
C LEU A 315 20.58 13.28 -11.05
N SER A 316 19.52 12.82 -11.74
CA SER A 316 19.28 13.11 -13.16
C SER A 316 17.77 13.22 -13.44
N PRO A 317 17.09 14.29 -12.98
CA PRO A 317 15.63 14.38 -13.10
C PRO A 317 15.11 14.29 -14.54
N GLY A 318 15.86 14.83 -15.50
CA GLY A 318 15.51 14.77 -16.92
C GLY A 318 15.55 13.37 -17.55
N GLU A 319 16.09 12.36 -16.86
CA GLU A 319 15.99 10.94 -17.25
C GLU A 319 14.73 10.26 -16.69
N TYR A 320 13.96 10.97 -15.87
CA TYR A 320 12.78 10.51 -15.15
C TYR A 320 11.54 11.37 -15.41
N GLY A 321 11.53 12.08 -16.55
CA GLY A 321 10.45 12.97 -17.00
C GLY A 321 9.20 12.26 -17.50
N ALA A 322 8.97 11.01 -17.09
CA ALA A 322 7.79 10.25 -17.46
C ALA A 322 6.79 10.12 -16.31
N ILE A 323 5.51 9.99 -16.67
CA ILE A 323 4.43 9.54 -15.78
C ILE A 323 3.87 8.25 -16.38
N HIS A 324 3.70 7.22 -15.56
CA HIS A 324 3.05 5.96 -15.94
C HIS A 324 1.56 6.02 -15.60
N PHE A 325 0.71 6.00 -16.63
CA PHE A 325 -0.74 6.00 -16.48
C PHE A 325 -1.28 4.57 -16.58
N HIS A 326 -2.35 4.30 -15.83
CA HIS A 326 -3.07 3.03 -15.83
C HIS A 326 -4.58 3.27 -15.84
N ASP A 327 -5.34 2.37 -16.47
CA ASP A 327 -6.80 2.43 -16.55
C ASP A 327 -7.53 2.03 -15.24
N ASP A 328 -6.79 1.49 -14.26
CA ASP A 328 -7.32 0.97 -13.00
C ASP A 328 -6.74 1.64 -11.74
N ASP A 329 -5.97 2.71 -11.91
CA ASP A 329 -5.50 3.59 -10.83
C ASP A 329 -6.68 4.23 -10.07
N LEU A 330 -6.58 4.34 -8.74
CA LEU A 330 -7.62 4.98 -7.93
C LEU A 330 -7.04 5.60 -6.65
N ASP A 331 -7.18 6.91 -6.50
CA ASP A 331 -6.78 7.61 -5.27
C ASP A 331 -7.97 8.11 -4.43
N ASP A 332 -9.15 8.26 -5.02
CA ASP A 332 -10.38 8.66 -4.35
C ASP A 332 -11.59 8.25 -5.19
N ALA A 333 -12.53 7.53 -4.59
CA ALA A 333 -13.82 7.21 -5.23
C ALA A 333 -14.67 8.46 -5.47
N ARG A 334 -14.40 9.56 -4.75
CA ARG A 334 -15.03 10.88 -4.85
C ARG A 334 -16.54 10.83 -4.68
N TRP A 335 -16.99 9.95 -3.80
CA TRP A 335 -18.40 9.82 -3.49
C TRP A 335 -18.89 10.98 -2.65
N ASP A 336 -20.18 11.24 -2.83
CA ASP A 336 -20.94 12.10 -1.95
C ASP A 336 -20.97 11.57 -0.52
N PRO A 337 -20.73 12.45 0.48
CA PRO A 337 -21.01 12.15 1.86
C PRO A 337 -22.47 11.70 2.04
N ALA A 338 -22.66 10.51 2.59
CA ALA A 338 -23.98 10.03 2.98
C ALA A 338 -24.40 10.62 4.34
N PHE A 339 -23.45 10.68 5.29
CA PHE A 339 -23.65 11.28 6.61
C PHE A 339 -22.32 11.65 7.26
N ARG A 340 -22.38 12.47 8.31
CA ARG A 340 -21.24 12.90 9.13
C ARG A 340 -21.54 12.61 10.59
N TYR A 341 -20.53 12.16 11.32
CA TYR A 341 -20.64 11.86 12.74
C TYR A 341 -19.63 12.71 13.51
N GLU A 342 -20.13 13.56 14.40
CA GLU A 342 -19.33 14.26 15.39
C GLU A 342 -19.14 13.34 16.59
N VAL A 343 -17.89 13.07 16.95
CA VAL A 343 -17.55 12.12 18.02
C VAL A 343 -17.83 12.78 19.38
N PRO A 344 -18.70 12.20 20.23
CA PRO A 344 -18.97 12.77 21.55
C PRO A 344 -17.76 12.74 22.48
N ASP A 345 -17.62 13.76 23.34
CA ASP A 345 -16.53 13.92 24.31
C ASP A 345 -16.30 12.71 25.25
N HIS A 346 -17.33 11.91 25.47
CA HIS A 346 -17.31 10.77 26.41
C HIS A 346 -17.05 9.43 25.74
N LEU A 347 -16.90 9.38 24.41
CA LEU A 347 -16.70 8.13 23.69
C LEU A 347 -15.28 7.61 23.98
N PRO A 348 -15.13 6.39 24.53
CA PRO A 348 -13.80 5.87 24.84
C PRO A 348 -13.03 5.56 23.57
N SER A 349 -11.71 5.65 23.67
CA SER A 349 -10.77 5.19 22.65
C SER A 349 -11.02 3.71 22.30
N GLY A 350 -10.87 3.35 21.02
CA GLY A 350 -11.16 2.00 20.56
C GLY A 350 -11.43 1.88 19.05
N ALA A 351 -11.69 0.64 18.63
CA ALA A 351 -12.15 0.33 17.28
C ALA A 351 -13.67 0.48 17.18
N TYR A 352 -14.12 1.17 16.14
CA TYR A 352 -15.52 1.44 15.85
C TYR A 352 -15.82 1.13 14.39
N ALA A 353 -17.11 1.09 14.06
CA ALA A 353 -17.53 1.07 12.67
C ALA A 353 -18.87 1.79 12.49
N ALA A 354 -19.07 2.38 11.31
CA ALA A 354 -20.41 2.55 10.79
C ALA A 354 -20.87 1.21 10.23
N ARG A 355 -21.76 0.53 10.95
CA ARG A 355 -22.40 -0.72 10.53
C ARG A 355 -23.54 -0.38 9.59
N LEU A 356 -23.36 -0.71 8.32
CA LEU A 356 -24.37 -0.58 7.28
C LEU A 356 -25.10 -1.91 7.13
N SER A 357 -26.42 -1.89 7.01
CA SER A 357 -27.20 -3.11 6.84
C SER A 357 -28.42 -2.93 5.95
N THR A 358 -28.77 -4.01 5.25
CA THR A 358 -30.08 -4.23 4.63
C THR A 358 -30.65 -5.56 5.12
N ASP A 359 -31.79 -5.99 4.58
CA ASP A 359 -32.33 -7.33 4.83
C ASP A 359 -31.42 -8.47 4.33
N ARG A 360 -30.43 -8.18 3.47
CA ARG A 360 -29.59 -9.18 2.79
C ARG A 360 -28.10 -9.06 3.10
N GLU A 361 -27.62 -7.85 3.33
CA GLU A 361 -26.20 -7.52 3.33
C GLU A 361 -25.83 -6.70 4.56
N GLU A 362 -24.59 -6.85 5.03
CA GLU A 362 -24.02 -6.05 6.11
C GLU A 362 -22.58 -5.70 5.80
N TYR A 363 -22.21 -4.43 5.97
CA TYR A 363 -20.87 -3.92 5.70
C TYR A 363 -20.41 -2.99 6.82
N PHE A 364 -19.18 -3.16 7.28
CA PHE A 364 -18.59 -2.32 8.32
C PHE A 364 -17.60 -1.34 7.70
N ILE A 365 -17.86 -0.03 7.85
CA ILE A 365 -16.85 0.99 7.60
C ILE A 365 -16.08 1.21 8.90
N VAL A 366 -14.90 0.60 9.01
CA VAL A 366 -14.06 0.64 10.20
C VAL A 366 -13.41 2.01 10.37
N PHE A 367 -13.38 2.51 11.61
CA PHE A 367 -12.60 3.68 12.02
C PHE A 367 -12.19 3.55 13.50
N PHE A 368 -11.27 4.39 13.95
CA PHE A 368 -10.73 4.39 15.30
C PHE A 368 -11.06 5.70 15.99
N VAL A 369 -11.53 5.60 17.23
CA VAL A 369 -11.60 6.76 18.12
C VAL A 369 -10.29 6.78 18.89
N ARG A 370 -9.53 7.85 18.74
CA ARG A 370 -8.23 8.07 19.42
C ARG A 370 -8.40 9.08 20.55
N PRO A 371 -7.50 9.15 21.55
CA PRO A 371 -7.57 10.21 22.55
C PRO A 371 -7.35 11.61 21.95
N PRO A 372 -7.85 12.68 22.59
CA PRO A 372 -7.58 14.06 22.16
C PRO A 372 -6.09 14.39 22.12
N ARG A 373 -5.66 15.20 21.13
CA ARG A 373 -4.28 15.67 21.00
C ARG A 373 -3.80 16.36 22.28
N GLY A 374 -2.65 15.92 22.80
CA GLY A 374 -2.06 16.46 24.04
C GLY A 374 -2.85 16.14 25.32
N GLY A 375 -3.89 15.29 25.25
CA GLY A 375 -4.57 14.76 26.42
C GLY A 375 -3.73 13.74 27.17
N VAL A 376 -4.01 13.55 28.47
CA VAL A 376 -3.44 12.44 29.25
C VAL A 376 -4.18 11.17 28.83
N GLY A 377 -3.60 10.42 27.90
CA GLY A 377 -4.11 9.12 27.46
C GLY A 377 -4.08 8.06 28.56
N ARG A 378 -4.61 6.88 28.25
CA ARG A 378 -4.39 5.66 29.04
C ARG A 378 -2.90 5.31 29.01
N ARG A 379 -2.48 4.44 29.93
CA ARG A 379 -1.06 4.01 30.03
C ARG A 379 -0.62 3.06 28.91
N VAL A 380 -1.58 2.41 28.25
CA VAL A 380 -1.36 1.44 27.16
C VAL A 380 -1.92 2.01 25.86
N ALA A 381 -1.14 1.94 24.78
CA ALA A 381 -1.60 2.20 23.42
C ALA A 381 -1.54 0.93 22.56
N PHE A 382 -2.60 0.66 21.82
CA PHE A 382 -2.57 -0.22 20.66
C PHE A 382 -2.29 0.59 19.40
N LEU A 383 -1.20 0.28 18.70
CA LEU A 383 -0.85 0.88 17.42
C LEU A 383 -1.45 0.05 16.28
N ALA A 384 -2.58 0.52 15.75
CA ALA A 384 -3.27 -0.10 14.62
C ALA A 384 -2.50 0.12 13.31
N SER A 385 -2.21 -0.98 12.62
CA SER A 385 -1.36 -1.01 11.42
C SER A 385 -2.12 -0.58 10.14
N THR A 386 -2.67 0.63 10.14
CA THR A 386 -3.50 1.16 9.06
C THR A 386 -2.78 1.22 7.71
N PHE A 387 -1.46 1.40 7.67
CA PHE A 387 -0.71 1.31 6.41
C PHE A 387 -0.72 -0.12 5.86
N THR A 388 -0.56 -1.13 6.72
CA THR A 388 -0.69 -2.54 6.33
C THR A 388 -2.13 -2.84 5.88
N TYR A 389 -3.16 -2.35 6.59
CA TYR A 389 -4.55 -2.58 6.19
C TYR A 389 -4.82 -2.05 4.77
N MET A 390 -4.29 -0.87 4.46
CA MET A 390 -4.36 -0.30 3.11
C MET A 390 -3.57 -1.14 2.11
N ALA A 391 -2.35 -1.56 2.43
CA ALA A 391 -1.50 -2.34 1.53
C ALA A 391 -2.19 -3.64 1.05
N TYR A 392 -2.86 -4.35 1.95
CA TYR A 392 -3.57 -5.61 1.67
C TYR A 392 -5.02 -5.43 1.20
N SER A 393 -5.54 -4.20 1.21
CA SER A 393 -6.95 -3.96 0.91
C SER A 393 -7.30 -4.31 -0.54
N ASN A 394 -8.42 -5.03 -0.72
CA ASN A 394 -8.94 -5.53 -2.00
C ASN A 394 -7.96 -6.46 -2.75
N LEU A 395 -7.15 -7.26 -2.04
CA LEU A 395 -6.28 -8.26 -2.68
C LEU A 395 -7.07 -9.20 -3.60
N ARG A 396 -6.64 -9.31 -4.86
CA ARG A 396 -7.28 -10.19 -5.84
C ARG A 396 -6.62 -11.57 -5.82
N LEU A 397 -7.30 -12.53 -5.22
CA LEU A 397 -6.86 -13.92 -5.15
C LEU A 397 -6.88 -14.60 -6.54
N ARG A 398 -5.70 -14.76 -7.15
CA ARG A 398 -5.52 -15.50 -8.42
C ARG A 398 -5.09 -16.95 -8.14
N PRO A 399 -5.70 -17.98 -8.75
CA PRO A 399 -5.42 -19.39 -8.42
C PRO A 399 -3.95 -19.79 -8.43
N VAL A 400 -3.19 -19.35 -9.44
CA VAL A 400 -1.75 -19.66 -9.55
C VAL A 400 -0.97 -19.01 -8.40
N ARG A 401 -1.20 -17.71 -8.17
CA ARG A 401 -0.57 -16.95 -7.07
C ARG A 401 -0.91 -17.53 -5.71
N MET A 402 -2.17 -17.89 -5.47
CA MET A 402 -2.58 -18.53 -4.21
C MET A 402 -1.81 -19.81 -3.98
N ARG A 403 -1.70 -20.67 -5.00
CA ARG A 403 -0.96 -21.94 -4.89
C ARG A 403 0.53 -21.73 -4.64
N GLU A 404 1.13 -20.70 -5.25
CA GLU A 404 2.52 -20.29 -4.98
C GLU A 404 2.68 -19.84 -3.52
N MET A 405 1.76 -19.01 -3.02
CA MET A 405 1.81 -18.46 -1.67
C MET A 405 1.49 -19.48 -0.57
N THR A 406 0.62 -20.46 -0.84
CA THR A 406 0.30 -21.53 0.12
C THR A 406 1.35 -22.63 0.16
N GLY A 407 2.36 -22.60 -0.72
CA GLY A 407 3.29 -23.72 -0.89
C GLY A 407 2.62 -25.01 -1.37
N GLY A 408 1.36 -24.94 -1.82
CA GLY A 408 0.53 -26.10 -2.16
C GLY A 408 -0.47 -26.54 -1.09
N ALA A 409 -0.53 -25.88 0.07
CA ALA A 409 -1.59 -26.09 1.05
C ALA A 409 -2.96 -25.63 0.54
N ASP A 410 -4.03 -26.13 1.18
CA ASP A 410 -5.41 -25.75 0.88
C ASP A 410 -5.66 -24.29 1.25
N ALA A 411 -6.09 -23.50 0.26
CA ALA A 411 -6.50 -22.11 0.47
C ALA A 411 -7.93 -22.03 0.99
N VAL A 412 -8.17 -21.11 1.93
CA VAL A 412 -9.54 -20.72 2.33
C VAL A 412 -9.99 -19.56 1.45
N ILE A 413 -11.25 -19.60 0.99
CA ILE A 413 -11.85 -18.50 0.22
C ILE A 413 -13.01 -17.96 1.03
N ASP A 414 -12.93 -16.69 1.39
CA ASP A 414 -14.00 -15.96 2.06
C ASP A 414 -15.11 -15.59 1.06
N GLU A 415 -16.33 -15.35 1.55
CA GLU A 415 -17.46 -14.96 0.71
C GLU A 415 -17.20 -13.64 -0.05
N ILE A 416 -16.32 -12.78 0.48
CA ILE A 416 -15.98 -11.48 -0.11
C ILE A 416 -14.92 -11.56 -1.22
N ASP A 417 -14.08 -12.59 -1.26
CA ASP A 417 -12.98 -12.68 -2.23
C ASP A 417 -13.49 -12.74 -3.69
N PRO A 418 -14.55 -13.50 -4.03
CA PRO A 418 -15.15 -13.45 -5.36
C PRO A 418 -15.73 -12.07 -5.70
N VAL A 419 -16.21 -11.30 -4.71
CA VAL A 419 -16.73 -9.94 -4.91
C VAL A 419 -15.57 -9.00 -5.25
N ILE A 420 -14.46 -9.07 -4.51
CA ILE A 420 -13.22 -8.32 -4.81
C ILE A 420 -12.75 -8.63 -6.25
N GLY A 421 -12.77 -9.89 -6.67
CA GLY A 421 -12.42 -10.30 -8.02
C GLY A 421 -13.33 -9.74 -9.14
N ARG A 422 -14.58 -9.37 -8.82
CA ARG A 422 -15.51 -8.71 -9.76
C ARG A 422 -15.45 -7.18 -9.70
N ARG A 423 -15.19 -6.62 -8.52
CA ARG A 423 -15.16 -5.18 -8.26
C ARG A 423 -13.78 -4.56 -8.54
N LEU A 424 -13.29 -4.78 -9.76
CA LEU A 424 -12.00 -4.23 -10.22
C LEU A 424 -11.98 -2.69 -10.23
N ASP A 425 -13.16 -2.07 -10.27
CA ASP A 425 -13.37 -0.62 -10.18
C ASP A 425 -12.89 -0.01 -8.86
N LEU A 426 -12.78 -0.81 -7.81
CA LEU A 426 -12.36 -0.36 -6.48
C LEU A 426 -10.83 -0.19 -6.37
N GLY A 427 -10.06 -0.39 -7.43
CA GLY A 427 -8.60 -0.28 -7.45
C GLY A 427 -7.87 -1.52 -6.89
N PRO A 428 -6.57 -1.68 -7.19
CA PRO A 428 -5.77 -2.83 -6.75
C PRO A 428 -5.32 -2.77 -5.27
N SER A 429 -4.86 -3.90 -4.73
CA SER A 429 -3.98 -3.95 -3.54
C SER A 429 -2.52 -3.65 -3.94
N LEU A 430 -1.65 -3.28 -2.99
CA LEU A 430 -0.20 -3.20 -3.22
C LEU A 430 0.48 -4.56 -3.49
N TYR A 431 -0.28 -5.65 -3.40
CA TYR A 431 0.13 -7.00 -3.78
C TYR A 431 -0.34 -7.38 -5.19
N ASP A 432 -1.18 -6.57 -5.83
CA ASP A 432 -1.69 -6.82 -7.16
C ASP A 432 -0.80 -6.21 -8.25
N LEU A 433 -1.10 -6.64 -9.49
CA LEU A 433 -0.66 -5.96 -10.70
C LEU A 433 -1.80 -5.10 -11.24
N HIS A 434 -1.46 -3.94 -11.78
CA HIS A 434 -2.32 -3.18 -12.68
C HIS A 434 -2.75 -4.05 -13.88
N SER A 435 -3.80 -3.60 -14.54
CA SER A 435 -4.37 -4.27 -15.70
C SER A 435 -3.40 -4.40 -16.89
N ASP A 436 -2.32 -3.60 -16.90
CA ASP A 436 -1.25 -3.65 -17.89
C ASP A 436 -0.08 -4.57 -17.50
N GLY A 437 -0.12 -5.15 -16.30
CA GLY A 437 0.88 -6.08 -15.77
C GLY A 437 1.97 -5.44 -14.92
N SER A 438 1.99 -4.12 -14.76
CA SER A 438 2.91 -3.44 -13.84
C SER A 438 2.46 -3.56 -12.37
N GLY A 439 3.39 -3.41 -11.43
CA GLY A 439 3.09 -3.54 -10.00
C GLY A 439 2.36 -2.32 -9.43
N ALA A 440 1.32 -2.54 -8.62
CA ALA A 440 0.59 -1.46 -7.97
C ALA A 440 1.41 -0.84 -6.84
N ALA A 441 1.89 0.38 -7.05
CA ALA A 441 2.78 1.09 -6.14
C ALA A 441 2.05 2.09 -5.22
N HIS A 442 0.79 2.43 -5.53
CA HIS A 442 -0.04 3.34 -4.74
C HIS A 442 -1.30 2.65 -4.25
N VAL A 443 -1.74 3.02 -3.05
CA VAL A 443 -3.07 2.66 -2.54
C VAL A 443 -3.64 3.77 -1.69
N SER A 444 -4.95 3.94 -1.75
CA SER A 444 -5.69 4.96 -1.02
C SER A 444 -6.67 4.39 -0.01
N ARG A 445 -6.89 5.12 1.09
CA ARG A 445 -7.99 4.86 2.02
C ARG A 445 -9.33 5.48 1.61
N LEU A 446 -9.35 6.41 0.64
CA LEU A 446 -10.59 7.03 0.13
C LEU A 446 -11.31 6.16 -0.90
N ARG A 447 -11.46 4.88 -0.58
CA ARG A 447 -12.15 3.87 -1.39
C ARG A 447 -12.74 2.79 -0.48
N PRO A 448 -13.82 2.11 -0.89
CA PRO A 448 -14.28 0.91 -0.20
C PRO A 448 -13.18 -0.17 -0.16
N MET A 449 -12.86 -0.65 1.04
CA MET A 449 -11.89 -1.71 1.30
C MET A 449 -12.65 -2.95 1.78
N LEU A 450 -12.95 -3.85 0.85
CA LEU A 450 -13.93 -4.92 1.07
C LEU A 450 -13.44 -5.93 2.10
N ASN A 451 -12.16 -6.31 2.09
CA ASN A 451 -11.59 -7.27 3.03
C ASN A 451 -11.15 -6.65 4.39
N VAL A 452 -11.32 -5.35 4.60
CA VAL A 452 -11.11 -4.73 5.92
C VAL A 452 -12.40 -4.85 6.72
N GLN A 453 -12.72 -6.06 7.18
CA GLN A 453 -13.92 -6.40 7.93
C GLN A 453 -13.56 -7.12 9.22
N PRO A 454 -14.36 -7.00 10.29
CA PRO A 454 -13.98 -7.53 11.61
C PRO A 454 -13.93 -9.05 11.69
N THR A 455 -14.49 -9.78 10.71
CA THR A 455 -14.50 -11.26 10.67
C THR A 455 -13.96 -11.83 9.36
N TYR A 456 -13.26 -11.04 8.55
CA TYR A 456 -12.69 -11.50 7.28
C TYR A 456 -11.71 -12.67 7.49
N ARG A 457 -11.88 -13.75 6.71
CA ARG A 457 -11.00 -14.92 6.71
C ARG A 457 -9.92 -14.79 5.65
N TRP A 458 -8.67 -15.00 6.04
CA TRP A 458 -7.56 -14.99 5.12
C TRP A 458 -7.33 -16.34 4.47
N PHE A 459 -6.80 -16.34 3.25
CA PHE A 459 -6.63 -17.57 2.50
C PHE A 459 -5.50 -18.48 3.02
N LEU A 460 -4.52 -17.91 3.74
CA LEU A 460 -3.48 -18.65 4.45
C LEU A 460 -3.93 -19.06 5.86
N SER A 461 -3.10 -19.86 6.55
CA SER A 461 -3.25 -20.22 7.96
C SER A 461 -4.64 -20.78 8.31
N GLY A 462 -5.19 -21.64 7.44
CA GLY A 462 -6.45 -22.34 7.70
C GLY A 462 -7.70 -21.44 7.77
N GLY A 463 -7.65 -20.20 7.28
CA GLY A 463 -8.81 -19.30 7.33
C GLY A 463 -8.87 -18.41 8.56
N GLY A 464 -7.73 -18.18 9.21
CA GLY A 464 -7.59 -17.28 10.36
C GLY A 464 -7.76 -15.80 10.00
N GLY A 465 -7.69 -14.93 11.00
CA GLY A 465 -7.74 -13.48 10.81
C GLY A 465 -6.46 -12.95 10.16
N TRP A 466 -6.55 -11.81 9.47
CA TRP A 466 -5.42 -11.12 8.84
C TRP A 466 -5.61 -9.62 8.86
N CYS A 467 -4.53 -8.85 9.06
CA CYS A 467 -4.61 -7.40 9.22
C CYS A 467 -5.65 -7.03 10.28
N PHE A 468 -6.63 -6.19 9.94
CA PHE A 468 -7.66 -5.74 10.89
C PHE A 468 -8.45 -6.89 11.53
N SER A 469 -8.82 -7.93 10.78
CA SER A 469 -9.62 -9.03 11.35
C SER A 469 -8.84 -9.86 12.37
N GLY A 470 -7.52 -9.99 12.23
CA GLY A 470 -6.71 -10.68 13.24
C GLY A 470 -6.31 -9.76 14.40
N ASP A 471 -6.15 -8.45 14.17
CA ASP A 471 -5.98 -7.48 15.28
C ASP A 471 -7.19 -7.45 16.21
N MET A 472 -8.39 -7.79 15.71
CA MET A 472 -9.58 -7.97 16.55
C MET A 472 -9.43 -9.08 17.60
N TYR A 473 -8.53 -10.08 17.44
CA TYR A 473 -8.25 -11.04 18.50
C TYR A 473 -7.56 -10.39 19.70
N LEU A 474 -6.62 -9.48 19.45
CA LEU A 474 -5.95 -8.73 20.51
C LEU A 474 -6.92 -7.77 21.20
N LEU A 475 -7.76 -7.06 20.43
CA LEU A 475 -8.76 -6.16 21.01
C LEU A 475 -9.78 -6.92 21.88
N ASP A 476 -10.27 -8.08 21.41
CA ASP A 476 -11.13 -8.98 22.20
C ASP A 476 -10.45 -9.42 23.51
N TRP A 477 -9.16 -9.79 23.45
CA TRP A 477 -8.40 -10.16 24.63
C TRP A 477 -8.24 -8.99 25.62
N LEU A 478 -7.93 -7.77 25.15
CA LEU A 478 -7.83 -6.59 26.02
C LEU A 478 -9.15 -6.33 26.76
N HIS A 479 -10.29 -6.49 26.08
CA HIS A 479 -11.62 -6.33 26.67
C HIS A 479 -11.92 -7.43 27.69
N ALA A 480 -11.67 -8.69 27.32
CA ALA A 480 -11.89 -9.84 28.19
C ALA A 480 -11.02 -9.81 29.46
N GLN A 481 -9.82 -9.23 29.38
CA GLN A 481 -8.90 -9.09 30.50
C GLN A 481 -9.10 -7.78 31.30
N HIS A 482 -10.05 -6.94 30.92
CA HIS A 482 -10.32 -5.62 31.52
C HIS A 482 -9.10 -4.71 31.56
N ILE A 483 -8.37 -4.64 30.45
CA ILE A 483 -7.22 -3.76 30.28
C ILE A 483 -7.69 -2.47 29.62
N ASP A 484 -7.46 -1.34 30.28
CA ASP A 484 -7.69 -0.01 29.70
C ASP A 484 -6.57 0.34 28.71
N TYR A 485 -6.95 0.76 27.51
CA TYR A 485 -6.02 1.12 26.44
C TYR A 485 -6.60 2.24 25.56
N ASP A 486 -5.71 2.94 24.87
CA ASP A 486 -6.05 3.80 23.75
C ASP A 486 -5.68 3.13 22.41
N VAL A 487 -6.35 3.52 21.33
CA VAL A 487 -5.93 3.19 19.97
C VAL A 487 -5.32 4.41 19.31
N ILE A 488 -4.16 4.20 18.70
CA ILE A 488 -3.49 5.13 17.78
C ILE A 488 -3.24 4.40 16.46
N THR A 489 -3.08 5.13 15.36
CA THR A 489 -2.86 4.56 14.02
C THR A 489 -1.49 4.90 13.46
N ASP A 490 -1.06 4.22 12.40
CA ASP A 490 0.15 4.61 11.65
C ASP A 490 0.04 6.05 11.13
N GLU A 491 -1.16 6.49 10.69
CA GLU A 491 -1.38 7.88 10.26
C GLU A 491 -1.15 8.87 11.41
N ASP A 492 -1.69 8.59 12.61
CA ASP A 492 -1.48 9.45 13.79
C ASP A 492 0.01 9.56 14.14
N LEU A 493 0.73 8.43 14.16
CA LEU A 493 2.13 8.38 14.53
C LEU A 493 3.04 8.98 13.45
N HIS A 494 2.67 8.85 12.17
CA HIS A 494 3.35 9.52 11.07
C HIS A 494 3.22 11.04 11.18
N GLU A 495 2.02 11.55 11.49
CA GLU A 495 1.75 12.98 11.58
C GLU A 495 2.33 13.63 12.85
N GLU A 496 2.18 12.98 14.00
CA GLU A 496 2.53 13.56 15.32
C GLU A 496 3.92 13.15 15.82
N GLY A 497 4.52 12.12 15.20
CA GLY A 497 5.85 11.63 15.55
C GLY A 497 5.95 11.12 16.99
N GLY A 498 7.18 11.11 17.53
CA GLY A 498 7.45 10.56 18.87
C GLY A 498 6.71 11.25 20.02
N ALA A 499 6.23 12.49 19.82
CA ALA A 499 5.44 13.21 20.84
C ALA A 499 4.15 12.45 21.20
N LEU A 500 3.55 11.75 20.23
CA LEU A 500 2.36 10.92 20.47
C LEU A 500 2.64 9.78 21.46
N LEU A 501 3.85 9.23 21.45
CA LEU A 501 4.21 8.06 22.26
C LEU A 501 4.60 8.42 23.70
N GLN A 502 4.96 9.66 23.98
CA GLN A 502 5.41 10.11 25.32
C GLN A 502 4.36 9.95 26.42
N GLY A 503 3.08 9.85 26.07
CA GLY A 503 1.98 9.66 27.01
C GLY A 503 1.76 8.21 27.46
N TYR A 504 2.43 7.24 26.83
CA TYR A 504 2.20 5.81 27.06
C TYR A 504 3.38 5.16 27.77
N ASP A 505 3.09 4.29 28.73
CA ASP A 505 4.10 3.42 29.34
C ASP A 505 4.35 2.18 28.49
N VAL A 506 3.31 1.70 27.79
CA VAL A 506 3.38 0.50 26.95
C VAL A 506 2.69 0.73 25.61
N VAL A 507 3.38 0.40 24.52
CA VAL A 507 2.81 0.35 23.17
C VAL A 507 2.73 -1.12 22.75
N LEU A 508 1.58 -1.53 22.22
CA LEU A 508 1.31 -2.85 21.65
C LEU A 508 1.19 -2.72 20.14
N THR A 509 1.88 -3.56 19.37
CA THR A 509 1.59 -3.71 17.94
C THR A 509 0.43 -4.68 17.72
N GLY A 510 -0.17 -4.60 16.53
CA GLY A 510 -1.01 -5.68 15.99
C GLY A 510 -0.21 -6.91 15.57
N MET A 511 -0.92 -7.82 14.92
CA MET A 511 -0.41 -9.09 14.42
C MET A 511 0.60 -8.92 13.28
N HIS A 512 0.52 -7.82 12.52
CA HIS A 512 1.27 -7.68 11.26
C HIS A 512 1.56 -6.21 10.87
N PRO A 513 2.43 -5.51 11.61
CA PRO A 513 2.81 -4.12 11.29
C PRO A 513 3.87 -4.04 10.16
N GLU A 514 3.60 -4.64 9.00
CA GLU A 514 4.57 -4.80 7.89
C GLU A 514 5.02 -3.48 7.23
N TYR A 515 4.10 -2.53 7.03
CA TYR A 515 4.35 -1.29 6.27
C TYR A 515 4.45 -0.08 7.20
N VAL A 516 5.60 0.60 7.19
CA VAL A 516 5.84 1.78 8.04
C VAL A 516 6.66 2.84 7.33
N SER A 517 6.48 4.09 7.74
CA SER A 517 7.30 5.23 7.29
C SER A 517 8.56 5.41 8.13
N ASP A 518 9.52 6.17 7.60
CA ASP A 518 10.75 6.53 8.33
C ASP A 518 10.43 7.18 9.68
N GLY A 519 9.45 8.11 9.68
CA GLY A 519 8.99 8.81 10.87
C GLY A 519 8.44 7.89 11.95
N ILE A 520 7.65 6.87 11.56
CA ILE A 520 7.10 5.87 12.49
C ILE A 520 8.23 5.05 13.13
N LEU A 521 9.16 4.54 12.32
CA LEU A 521 10.29 3.76 12.84
C LEU A 521 11.19 4.59 13.76
N THR A 522 11.42 5.84 13.41
CA THR A 522 12.23 6.77 14.20
C THR A 522 11.53 7.10 15.52
N ALA A 523 10.22 7.29 15.51
CA ALA A 523 9.43 7.55 16.71
C ALA A 523 9.43 6.34 17.66
N LEU A 524 9.23 5.12 17.15
CA LEU A 524 9.26 3.90 17.97
C LEU A 524 10.64 3.62 18.57
N ALA A 525 11.71 3.78 17.77
CA ALA A 525 13.08 3.61 18.27
C ALA A 525 13.41 4.63 19.37
N HIS A 526 13.06 5.90 19.16
CA HIS A 526 13.23 6.93 20.17
C HIS A 526 12.43 6.63 21.43
N TYR A 527 11.16 6.22 21.29
CA TYR A 527 10.31 5.83 22.42
C TYR A 527 10.94 4.75 23.27
N THR A 528 11.46 3.67 22.65
CA THR A 528 12.13 2.60 23.40
C THR A 528 13.47 3.05 24.00
N ASP A 529 14.19 3.96 23.35
CA ASP A 529 15.47 4.49 23.86
C ASP A 529 15.30 5.48 25.02
N THR A 530 14.11 6.06 25.19
CA THR A 530 13.80 7.01 26.26
C THR A 530 12.83 6.43 27.30
N GLY A 531 12.98 5.15 27.62
CA GLY A 531 12.24 4.51 28.72
C GLY A 531 10.91 3.87 28.35
N GLY A 532 10.44 4.03 27.11
CA GLY A 532 9.22 3.41 26.60
C GLY A 532 9.33 1.89 26.49
N ARG A 533 8.19 1.21 26.64
CA ARG A 533 8.12 -0.25 26.61
C ARG A 533 7.24 -0.71 25.44
N LEU A 534 7.75 -1.64 24.63
CA LEU A 534 7.10 -2.10 23.40
C LEU A 534 6.83 -3.60 23.47
N MET A 535 5.59 -4.00 23.20
CA MET A 535 5.22 -5.40 22.97
C MET A 535 4.92 -5.59 21.48
N TYR A 536 5.83 -6.26 20.79
CA TYR A 536 5.66 -6.67 19.40
C TYR A 536 4.96 -8.03 19.36
N LEU A 537 3.66 -8.01 19.13
CA LEU A 537 2.77 -9.18 19.24
C LEU A 537 2.42 -9.80 17.87
N GLY A 538 3.29 -9.60 16.89
CA GLY A 538 3.08 -10.01 15.50
C GLY A 538 4.30 -10.66 14.84
N GLY A 539 4.20 -10.81 13.52
CA GLY A 539 5.25 -11.30 12.62
C GLY A 539 5.36 -10.44 11.35
N ASN A 540 6.53 -10.51 10.69
CA ASN A 540 6.90 -9.71 9.52
C ASN A 540 6.60 -8.21 9.70
N GLY A 541 6.93 -7.69 10.87
CA GLY A 541 6.80 -6.28 11.20
C GLY A 541 7.94 -5.46 10.62
N PHE A 542 7.66 -4.20 10.29
CA PHE A 542 8.66 -3.19 9.95
C PHE A 542 9.50 -3.54 8.72
N TYR A 543 8.90 -4.20 7.73
CA TYR A 543 9.59 -4.81 6.61
C TYR A 543 9.76 -3.86 5.42
N TRP A 544 8.65 -3.29 4.92
CA TRP A 544 8.63 -2.44 3.73
C TRP A 544 8.76 -0.95 4.03
N VAL A 545 9.67 -0.29 3.30
CA VAL A 545 9.75 1.17 3.24
C VAL A 545 8.48 1.71 2.61
N THR A 546 7.81 2.61 3.33
CA THR A 546 6.52 3.19 2.91
C THR A 546 6.57 4.71 3.06
N THR A 547 6.05 5.45 2.08
CA THR A 547 5.95 6.91 2.15
C THR A 547 4.52 7.37 1.98
N VAL A 548 4.15 8.47 2.63
CA VAL A 548 2.86 9.14 2.45
C VAL A 548 3.03 10.28 1.46
N LEU A 549 2.11 10.43 0.49
CA LEU A 549 2.21 11.50 -0.50
C LEU A 549 1.83 12.87 0.12
N PRO A 550 2.68 13.91 0.03
CA PRO A 550 2.50 15.16 0.80
C PRO A 550 1.19 15.93 0.54
N ASP A 551 0.72 15.98 -0.70
CA ASP A 551 -0.53 16.66 -1.09
C ASP A 551 -1.75 15.72 -1.13
N ARG A 552 -1.53 14.47 -0.73
CA ARG A 552 -2.47 13.36 -0.77
C ARG A 552 -2.21 12.42 0.42
N PRO A 553 -2.40 12.90 1.66
CA PRO A 553 -2.05 12.11 2.85
C PRO A 553 -2.86 10.81 2.99
N HIS A 554 -3.93 10.66 2.21
CA HIS A 554 -4.73 9.44 2.09
C HIS A 554 -4.10 8.36 1.19
N VAL A 555 -2.96 8.63 0.54
CA VAL A 555 -2.26 7.71 -0.36
C VAL A 555 -0.89 7.36 0.21
N ILE A 556 -0.61 6.06 0.27
CA ILE A 556 0.73 5.55 0.55
C ILE A 556 1.39 5.02 -0.73
N GLU A 557 2.71 5.12 -0.78
CA GLU A 557 3.57 4.65 -1.87
C GLU A 557 4.56 3.59 -1.36
N ILE A 558 4.71 2.50 -2.14
CA ILE A 558 5.80 1.53 -2.00
C ILE A 558 6.51 1.31 -3.33
N ARG A 559 7.80 0.97 -3.27
CA ARG A 559 8.55 0.42 -4.41
C ARG A 559 9.28 -0.84 -3.94
N ARG A 560 8.86 -2.03 -4.38
CA ARG A 560 9.41 -3.30 -3.86
C ARG A 560 10.87 -3.55 -4.26
N GLY A 561 11.35 -2.90 -5.31
CA GLY A 561 12.71 -3.11 -5.81
C GLY A 561 12.92 -4.55 -6.28
N HIS A 562 14.08 -5.11 -5.93
CA HIS A 562 14.54 -6.42 -6.43
C HIS A 562 14.79 -7.44 -5.31
N ALA A 563 14.52 -7.08 -4.07
CA ALA A 563 14.77 -7.90 -2.89
C ALA A 563 13.49 -8.09 -2.08
N GLY A 564 13.56 -9.01 -1.12
CA GLY A 564 12.41 -9.36 -0.29
C GLY A 564 11.46 -10.34 -0.97
N THR A 565 10.69 -11.04 -0.14
CA THR A 565 9.55 -11.83 -0.60
C THR A 565 8.47 -10.89 -1.14
N ARG A 566 8.25 -10.91 -2.47
CA ARG A 566 7.54 -9.83 -3.17
C ARG A 566 6.55 -10.34 -4.20
N ALA A 567 5.41 -9.67 -4.30
CA ALA A 567 4.37 -9.99 -5.29
C ALA A 567 4.68 -9.47 -6.70
N TRP A 568 5.53 -8.46 -6.81
CA TRP A 568 6.00 -7.85 -8.05
C TRP A 568 7.35 -7.16 -7.80
N ALA A 569 8.08 -6.82 -8.86
CA ALA A 569 9.38 -6.14 -8.78
C ALA A 569 9.29 -4.75 -9.43
N SER A 570 10.01 -3.78 -8.88
CA SER A 570 10.14 -2.47 -9.52
C SER A 570 10.91 -2.62 -10.84
N PRO A 571 10.53 -1.90 -11.91
CA PRO A 571 11.36 -1.80 -13.10
C PRO A 571 12.75 -1.23 -12.79
N PRO A 572 13.78 -1.53 -13.61
CA PRO A 572 15.10 -0.94 -13.45
C PRO A 572 15.06 0.59 -13.36
N GLY A 573 15.69 1.14 -12.32
CA GLY A 573 15.76 2.59 -12.11
C GLY A 573 14.56 3.18 -11.37
N GLU A 574 13.51 2.41 -11.08
CA GLU A 574 12.25 2.90 -10.50
C GLU A 574 12.02 2.38 -9.07
N GLU A 575 13.11 2.23 -8.31
CA GLU A 575 13.04 1.74 -6.93
C GLU A 575 12.96 2.86 -5.90
N HIS A 576 13.24 4.10 -6.30
CA HIS A 576 13.05 5.26 -5.43
C HIS A 576 11.58 5.69 -5.48
N HIS A 577 11.04 6.02 -4.31
CA HIS A 577 9.72 6.60 -4.17
C HIS A 577 9.71 8.00 -4.80
N SER A 578 8.53 8.56 -5.07
CA SER A 578 8.40 9.87 -5.71
C SER A 578 9.06 11.02 -4.93
N ASN A 579 9.22 10.88 -3.61
CA ASN A 579 9.93 11.84 -2.74
C ASN A 579 11.46 11.65 -2.72
N GLY A 580 11.99 10.65 -3.44
CA GLY A 580 13.42 10.34 -3.51
C GLY A 580 13.93 9.39 -2.44
N GLU A 581 13.07 8.87 -1.57
CA GLU A 581 13.48 7.81 -0.65
C GLU A 581 13.75 6.50 -1.40
N PRO A 582 14.88 5.81 -1.13
CA PRO A 582 15.06 4.43 -1.58
C PRO A 582 13.95 3.54 -1.01
N GLY A 583 13.18 2.89 -1.88
CA GLY A 583 12.20 1.88 -1.48
C GLY A 583 12.84 0.55 -1.07
N GLY A 584 12.05 -0.52 -1.16
CA GLY A 584 12.46 -1.87 -0.80
C GLY A 584 12.37 -2.10 0.71
N LEU A 585 13.35 -2.81 1.26
CA LEU A 585 13.35 -3.25 2.64
C LEU A 585 14.09 -2.28 3.57
N TRP A 586 13.58 -2.08 4.78
CA TRP A 586 14.27 -1.28 5.80
C TRP A 586 15.66 -1.83 6.17
N ARG A 587 15.84 -3.17 6.14
CA ARG A 587 17.16 -3.80 6.34
C ARG A 587 18.21 -3.35 5.32
N HIS A 588 17.81 -3.05 4.08
CA HIS A 588 18.73 -2.55 3.04
C HIS A 588 19.09 -1.08 3.22
N ARG A 589 18.42 -0.41 4.16
CA ARG A 589 18.74 0.94 4.62
C ARG A 589 19.49 0.94 5.95
N GLY A 590 19.98 -0.22 6.40
CA GLY A 590 20.66 -0.36 7.70
C GLY A 590 19.73 -0.23 8.90
N ARG A 591 18.41 -0.40 8.70
CA ARG A 591 17.38 -0.38 9.75
C ARG A 591 16.59 -1.70 9.81
N PRO A 592 17.25 -2.87 9.93
CA PRO A 592 16.53 -4.14 10.07
C PRO A 592 15.62 -4.14 11.31
N PRO A 593 14.45 -4.84 11.28
CA PRO A 593 13.54 -4.90 12.42
C PRO A 593 14.19 -5.35 13.73
N GLN A 594 15.22 -6.20 13.65
CA GLN A 594 15.99 -6.69 14.79
C GLN A 594 16.58 -5.56 15.65
N HIS A 595 16.89 -4.39 15.07
CA HIS A 595 17.37 -3.22 15.83
C HIS A 595 16.30 -2.67 16.78
N LEU A 596 15.03 -2.72 16.37
CA LEU A 596 13.91 -2.15 17.12
C LEU A 596 13.24 -3.20 18.01
N VAL A 597 12.94 -4.38 17.44
CA VAL A 597 12.14 -5.41 18.09
C VAL A 597 12.89 -6.70 18.41
N GLY A 598 14.21 -6.76 18.20
CA GLY A 598 15.04 -7.93 18.55
C GLY A 598 14.82 -9.17 17.69
N VAL A 599 13.82 -9.17 16.81
CA VAL A 599 13.55 -10.21 15.81
C VAL A 599 13.23 -9.55 14.47
N GLY A 600 13.33 -10.30 13.38
CA GLY A 600 12.86 -9.85 12.08
C GLY A 600 12.55 -11.00 11.14
N PHE A 601 11.77 -10.71 10.10
CA PHE A 601 11.20 -11.68 9.17
C PHE A 601 12.23 -12.68 8.63
N THR A 602 11.94 -13.96 8.77
CA THR A 602 12.84 -15.06 8.41
C THR A 602 12.21 -16.11 7.51
N ALA A 603 10.90 -16.32 7.62
CA ALA A 603 10.19 -17.31 6.82
C ALA A 603 8.69 -17.06 6.78
N GLN A 604 8.06 -17.53 5.71
CA GLN A 604 6.62 -17.60 5.56
C GLN A 604 6.22 -18.96 4.97
N GLY A 605 4.97 -19.37 5.22
CA GLY A 605 4.47 -20.63 4.69
C GLY A 605 2.96 -20.77 4.80
N GLY A 606 2.41 -21.66 3.98
CA GLY A 606 1.00 -22.08 4.04
C GLY A 606 0.76 -23.32 4.91
N GLY A 607 1.80 -23.85 5.56
CA GLY A 607 1.71 -25.00 6.46
C GLY A 607 0.95 -24.69 7.76
N PRO A 608 0.76 -25.70 8.62
CA PRO A 608 0.13 -25.49 9.93
C PRO A 608 0.98 -24.57 10.81
N SER A 609 0.32 -23.86 11.70
CA SER A 609 0.98 -23.09 12.75
C SER A 609 1.34 -24.03 13.89
N VAL A 610 2.48 -23.79 14.54
CA VAL A 610 3.11 -24.72 15.49
C VAL A 610 3.33 -24.06 16.86
N PRO A 611 3.59 -24.82 17.93
CA PRO A 611 3.92 -24.23 19.23
C PRO A 611 5.37 -23.71 19.32
N TYR A 612 5.65 -22.95 20.37
CA TYR A 612 7.00 -22.65 20.83
C TYR A 612 7.43 -23.61 21.93
N ARG A 613 8.75 -23.83 22.06
CA ARG A 613 9.37 -24.51 23.20
C ARG A 613 10.31 -23.56 23.94
N CYS A 614 10.28 -23.60 25.27
CA CYS A 614 11.18 -22.81 26.09
C CYS A 614 12.66 -23.18 25.83
N THR A 615 13.51 -22.16 25.72
CA THR A 615 14.97 -22.32 25.65
C THR A 615 15.58 -22.31 27.05
N PRO A 616 16.88 -22.62 27.23
CA PRO A 616 17.54 -22.45 28.53
C PRO A 616 17.46 -21.03 29.11
N GLU A 617 17.38 -20.00 28.27
CA GLU A 617 17.27 -18.58 28.64
C GLU A 617 15.95 -18.25 29.34
N SER A 618 14.89 -19.06 29.18
CA SER A 618 13.63 -18.93 29.94
C SER A 618 13.84 -18.97 31.47
N ARG A 619 14.95 -19.55 31.92
CA ARG A 619 15.32 -19.68 33.34
C ARG A 619 16.12 -18.49 33.87
N ASP A 620 16.46 -17.51 33.03
CA ASP A 620 17.13 -16.28 33.48
C ASP A 620 16.21 -15.50 34.43
N PRO A 621 16.67 -15.12 35.64
CA PRO A 621 15.86 -14.36 36.60
C PRO A 621 15.25 -13.07 36.03
N ARG A 622 15.85 -12.48 34.99
CA ARG A 622 15.33 -11.29 34.29
C ARG A 622 13.95 -11.54 33.68
N VAL A 623 13.64 -12.76 33.26
CA VAL A 623 12.39 -13.13 32.56
C VAL A 623 11.51 -14.05 33.38
N ALA A 624 11.82 -14.29 34.66
CA ALA A 624 10.99 -15.12 35.53
C ALA A 624 9.52 -14.65 35.58
N PHE A 625 9.29 -13.34 35.45
CA PHE A 625 7.94 -12.76 35.40
C PHE A 625 7.14 -13.22 34.18
N VAL A 626 7.80 -13.49 33.04
CA VAL A 626 7.13 -13.89 31.78
C VAL A 626 6.37 -15.20 31.98
N PHE A 627 6.96 -16.14 32.71
CA PHE A 627 6.46 -17.50 32.89
C PHE A 627 5.73 -17.72 34.23
N GLU A 628 5.35 -16.67 34.95
CA GLU A 628 4.57 -16.81 36.17
C GLU A 628 3.23 -17.53 35.88
N GLY A 629 3.04 -18.71 36.50
CA GLY A 629 1.84 -19.52 36.29
C GLY A 629 1.77 -20.22 34.92
N VAL A 630 2.93 -20.39 34.25
CA VAL A 630 3.10 -21.13 33.00
C VAL A 630 4.06 -22.29 33.25
N ASP A 631 3.69 -23.50 32.85
CA ASP A 631 4.62 -24.64 32.88
C ASP A 631 5.59 -24.52 31.70
N THR A 632 6.88 -24.35 32.00
CA THR A 632 7.92 -24.17 30.98
C THR A 632 8.31 -25.46 30.26
N ASP A 633 7.88 -26.63 30.78
CA ASP A 633 8.11 -27.92 30.14
C ASP A 633 7.04 -28.25 29.08
N GLU A 634 5.90 -27.55 29.10
CA GLU A 634 4.82 -27.70 28.12
C GLU A 634 5.01 -26.81 26.86
N PRO A 635 4.50 -27.24 25.68
CA PRO A 635 4.48 -26.38 24.49
C PRO A 635 3.65 -25.11 24.69
N ILE A 636 4.17 -23.98 24.24
CA ILE A 636 3.48 -22.69 24.30
C ILE A 636 2.69 -22.49 23.02
N GLY A 637 1.37 -22.35 23.13
CA GLY A 637 0.50 -22.04 22.01
C GLY A 637 0.33 -23.19 21.00
N ASP A 638 0.19 -24.44 21.46
CA ASP A 638 -0.22 -25.59 20.62
C ASP A 638 -1.74 -25.58 20.33
N PHE A 639 -2.24 -24.40 20.00
CA PHE A 639 -3.64 -24.07 19.73
C PHE A 639 -3.70 -22.68 19.09
N GLY A 640 -4.72 -22.40 18.29
CA GLY A 640 -4.95 -21.06 17.73
C GLY A 640 -6.06 -21.04 16.70
N ASN A 641 -6.70 -19.88 16.52
CA ASN A 641 -7.68 -19.68 15.44
C ASN A 641 -7.01 -19.59 14.05
N ASN A 642 -5.72 -19.25 14.01
CA ASN A 642 -4.90 -19.23 12.81
C ASN A 642 -4.03 -20.50 12.79
N GLY A 643 -4.23 -21.36 11.79
CA GLY A 643 -3.38 -22.51 11.49
C GLY A 643 -3.20 -23.57 12.60
N GLY A 644 -3.84 -23.42 13.75
CA GLY A 644 -3.84 -24.38 14.86
C GLY A 644 -2.77 -24.16 15.93
N GLY A 645 -1.94 -23.12 15.83
CA GLY A 645 -0.83 -22.87 16.76
C GLY A 645 -0.42 -21.39 16.80
N ALA A 646 0.47 -21.02 17.71
CA ALA A 646 0.87 -19.63 17.95
C ALA A 646 2.04 -19.14 17.08
N ALA A 647 2.80 -20.04 16.44
CA ALA A 647 3.87 -19.71 15.50
C ALA A 647 3.50 -20.14 14.08
N GLY A 648 3.08 -19.21 13.23
CA GLY A 648 2.75 -19.49 11.84
C GLY A 648 2.46 -18.26 10.99
N ALA A 649 1.96 -18.52 9.78
CA ALA A 649 1.83 -17.62 8.64
C ALA A 649 3.15 -16.99 8.18
N GLU A 650 3.65 -16.03 8.97
CA GLU A 650 4.92 -15.36 8.78
C GLU A 650 5.59 -15.21 10.15
N ILE A 651 6.88 -15.53 10.18
CA ILE A 651 7.64 -15.73 11.41
C ILE A 651 8.98 -14.97 11.36
N ASP A 652 9.40 -14.52 12.54
CA ASP A 652 10.57 -13.69 12.76
C ASP A 652 11.55 -14.35 13.72
N ARG A 653 12.85 -14.18 13.48
CA ARG A 653 13.90 -14.73 14.34
C ARG A 653 14.83 -13.66 14.91
N ALA A 654 15.45 -13.99 16.02
CA ALA A 654 16.60 -13.25 16.54
C ALA A 654 17.83 -13.50 15.68
N ASP A 655 18.57 -12.44 15.37
CA ASP A 655 19.84 -12.48 14.66
C ASP A 655 20.74 -11.30 15.04
N VAL A 656 21.84 -11.58 15.73
CA VAL A 656 22.82 -10.57 16.17
C VAL A 656 23.57 -9.93 15.01
N THR A 657 23.69 -10.60 13.87
CA THR A 657 24.34 -10.05 12.66
C THR A 657 23.45 -9.01 11.97
N LEU A 658 22.14 -9.09 12.19
CA LEU A 658 21.14 -8.09 11.80
C LEU A 658 20.82 -7.13 12.95
N GLY A 659 21.58 -7.20 14.05
CA GLY A 659 21.57 -6.22 15.14
C GLY A 659 20.52 -6.45 16.22
N THR A 660 20.12 -7.70 16.43
CA THR A 660 19.51 -8.09 17.71
C THR A 660 20.45 -7.72 18.86
N PRO A 661 19.98 -7.04 19.93
CA PRO A 661 20.84 -6.63 21.03
C PRO A 661 21.61 -7.80 21.67
N PRO A 662 22.91 -7.68 21.97
CA PRO A 662 23.72 -8.79 22.49
C PRO A 662 23.26 -9.37 23.84
N HIS A 663 22.46 -8.64 24.61
CA HIS A 663 21.90 -9.09 25.89
C HIS A 663 20.45 -9.56 25.79
N ALA A 664 19.88 -9.58 24.58
CA ALA A 664 18.55 -10.13 24.35
C ALA A 664 18.50 -11.61 24.70
N LEU A 665 17.40 -12.02 25.31
CA LEU A 665 17.12 -13.40 25.66
C LEU A 665 16.10 -13.94 24.66
N VAL A 666 16.47 -14.98 23.92
CA VAL A 666 15.51 -15.80 23.17
C VAL A 666 14.95 -16.79 24.18
N VAL A 667 13.76 -16.56 24.71
CA VAL A 667 13.19 -17.33 25.84
C VAL A 667 12.38 -18.55 25.41
N ALA A 668 11.90 -18.55 24.16
CA ALA A 668 11.26 -19.70 23.54
C ALA A 668 11.41 -19.61 22.02
N THR A 669 11.36 -20.75 21.33
CA THR A 669 11.53 -20.83 19.88
C THR A 669 10.65 -21.93 19.28
N SER A 670 10.22 -21.75 18.04
CA SER A 670 9.53 -22.77 17.26
C SER A 670 10.50 -23.59 16.38
N GLN A 671 11.81 -23.50 16.61
CA GLN A 671 12.83 -24.15 15.78
C GLN A 671 12.61 -25.66 15.67
N GLY A 672 12.58 -26.17 14.44
CA GLY A 672 12.42 -27.60 14.15
C GLY A 672 10.99 -28.12 14.24
N GLU A 673 10.01 -27.25 14.47
CA GLU A 673 8.59 -27.63 14.52
C GLU A 673 7.87 -27.40 13.16
N HIS A 674 8.40 -26.52 12.31
CA HIS A 674 7.80 -26.16 11.01
C HIS A 674 8.05 -27.21 9.93
N ASP A 675 7.08 -27.38 9.03
CA ASP A 675 7.21 -28.24 7.85
C ASP A 675 7.84 -27.50 6.64
N ASP A 676 8.01 -28.21 5.53
CA ASP A 676 8.62 -27.66 4.31
C ASP A 676 7.69 -26.73 3.51
N LEU A 677 6.45 -26.51 3.96
CA LEU A 677 5.61 -25.46 3.37
C LEU A 677 6.06 -24.07 3.85
N PHE A 678 6.79 -23.99 4.96
CA PHE A 678 7.53 -22.79 5.34
C PHE A 678 8.87 -22.72 4.63
N GLN A 679 9.14 -21.57 4.03
CA GLN A 679 10.34 -21.32 3.26
C GLN A 679 11.09 -20.11 3.81
N HIS A 680 12.42 -20.25 3.90
CA HIS A 680 13.32 -19.18 4.30
C HIS A 680 13.30 -18.01 3.30
N VAL A 681 13.43 -16.79 3.82
CA VAL A 681 13.31 -15.55 3.05
C VAL A 681 14.41 -15.36 2.01
N VAL A 682 14.04 -14.84 0.84
CA VAL A 682 14.93 -14.76 -0.33
C VAL A 682 16.10 -13.80 -0.16
N GLU A 683 15.93 -12.72 0.62
CA GLU A 683 16.96 -11.71 0.86
C GLU A 683 18.12 -12.21 1.73
N GLU A 684 18.00 -13.39 2.34
CA GLU A 684 19.06 -14.04 3.12
C GLU A 684 19.70 -15.22 2.37
N VAL A 685 19.13 -15.60 1.23
CA VAL A 685 19.67 -16.64 0.36
C VAL A 685 20.58 -16.01 -0.68
N MET A 686 21.89 -15.98 -0.40
CA MET A 686 22.89 -15.38 -1.30
C MET A 686 22.99 -16.09 -2.66
N ALA A 687 22.82 -17.41 -2.70
CA ALA A 687 22.88 -18.22 -3.92
C ALA A 687 21.75 -19.23 -3.92
N MET A 688 21.18 -19.51 -5.10
CA MET A 688 20.11 -20.50 -5.24
C MET A 688 20.59 -21.87 -4.76
N LYS A 689 19.97 -22.39 -3.70
CA LYS A 689 20.29 -23.67 -3.06
C LYS A 689 19.01 -24.36 -2.58
N SER A 690 19.05 -25.69 -2.45
CA SER A 690 18.00 -26.49 -1.80
C SER A 690 18.06 -26.33 -0.27
N GLY A 691 17.16 -27.02 0.46
CA GLY A 691 17.18 -27.04 1.92
C GLY A 691 16.77 -25.72 2.58
N GLN A 692 15.79 -25.03 1.98
CA GLN A 692 15.22 -23.79 2.53
C GLN A 692 13.89 -24.02 3.26
N GLY A 693 13.43 -25.28 3.32
CA GLY A 693 12.21 -25.69 4.02
C GLY A 693 12.39 -25.81 5.53
N GLY A 694 11.28 -25.77 6.28
CA GLY A 694 11.28 -25.83 7.74
C GLY A 694 11.95 -27.05 8.38
N THR A 695 11.95 -28.19 7.69
CA THR A 695 12.58 -29.42 8.22
C THR A 695 14.10 -29.44 8.05
N GLU A 696 14.63 -28.61 7.14
CA GLU A 696 16.05 -28.59 6.76
C GLU A 696 16.77 -27.31 7.22
N CYS A 697 16.07 -26.17 7.22
CA CYS A 697 16.64 -24.86 7.49
C CYS A 697 16.38 -24.42 8.94
N PRO A 698 17.41 -24.33 9.81
CA PRO A 698 17.23 -23.95 11.21
C PRO A 698 16.78 -22.48 11.42
N ASP A 699 16.86 -21.66 10.36
CA ASP A 699 16.41 -20.27 10.39
C ASP A 699 14.90 -20.13 10.13
N VAL A 700 14.23 -21.20 9.70
CA VAL A 700 12.77 -21.26 9.64
C VAL A 700 12.21 -21.51 11.04
N ARG A 701 12.13 -20.43 11.83
CA ARG A 701 11.61 -20.44 13.20
C ARG A 701 11.07 -19.06 13.62
N ALA A 702 10.15 -19.06 14.57
CA ALA A 702 9.78 -17.88 15.34
C ALA A 702 10.56 -17.89 16.67
N ASP A 703 11.09 -16.75 17.09
CA ASP A 703 11.77 -16.58 18.38
C ASP A 703 10.99 -15.61 19.29
N LEU A 704 10.63 -16.05 20.49
CA LEU A 704 10.14 -15.18 21.57
C LEU A 704 11.33 -14.51 22.25
N THR A 705 11.40 -13.18 22.24
CA THR A 705 12.54 -12.44 22.77
C THR A 705 12.18 -11.38 23.80
N TYR A 706 13.11 -11.12 24.71
CA TYR A 706 13.04 -10.02 25.66
C TYR A 706 14.40 -9.33 25.81
N PHE A 707 14.39 -8.00 25.83
CA PHE A 707 15.57 -7.19 26.17
C PHE A 707 15.19 -5.84 26.76
N GLU A 708 16.05 -5.33 27.63
CA GLU A 708 15.98 -3.98 28.17
C GLU A 708 16.62 -2.97 27.20
N THR A 709 16.09 -1.75 27.17
CA THR A 709 16.63 -0.60 26.42
C THR A 709 17.06 0.50 27.40
N PRO A 710 17.71 1.59 26.94
CA PRO A 710 18.11 2.68 27.82
C PRO A 710 16.93 3.30 28.61
N GLU A 711 17.28 4.00 29.68
CA GLU A 711 16.33 4.74 30.54
C GLU A 711 15.19 3.88 31.16
N GLY A 712 15.36 2.56 31.21
CA GLY A 712 14.39 1.65 31.82
C GLY A 712 13.26 1.20 30.88
N GLY A 713 13.46 1.38 29.57
CA GLY A 713 12.61 0.81 28.54
C GLY A 713 12.88 -0.68 28.35
N ALA A 714 12.01 -1.34 27.59
CA ALA A 714 12.18 -2.74 27.24
C ALA A 714 11.32 -3.13 26.05
N VAL A 715 11.69 -4.23 25.43
CA VAL A 715 10.95 -4.82 24.32
C VAL A 715 10.70 -6.30 24.59
N PHE A 716 9.47 -6.73 24.32
CA PHE A 716 9.07 -8.13 24.27
C PHE A 716 8.48 -8.43 22.89
N SER A 717 8.95 -9.50 22.25
CA SER A 717 8.59 -9.86 20.89
C SER A 717 8.20 -11.31 20.79
N VAL A 718 7.14 -11.60 20.03
CA VAL A 718 6.64 -12.97 19.81
C VAL A 718 7.12 -13.57 18.49
N GLY A 719 7.35 -12.72 17.48
CA GLY A 719 7.91 -13.11 16.19
C GLY A 719 7.00 -14.02 15.37
N SER A 720 5.68 -13.89 15.50
CA SER A 720 4.71 -14.58 14.64
C SER A 720 3.40 -13.84 14.53
N ILE A 721 2.84 -13.83 13.31
CA ILE A 721 1.50 -13.32 13.02
C ILE A 721 0.43 -14.04 13.85
N ASP A 722 0.58 -15.35 14.07
CA ASP A 722 -0.49 -16.18 14.60
C ASP A 722 -0.61 -16.16 16.14
N TRP A 723 0.31 -15.50 16.84
CA TRP A 723 0.31 -15.38 18.31
C TRP A 723 -1.03 -14.86 18.86
N VAL A 724 -1.53 -13.76 18.29
CA VAL A 724 -2.79 -13.14 18.76
C VAL A 724 -4.01 -14.04 18.51
N GLY A 725 -3.95 -14.90 17.47
CA GLY A 725 -4.99 -15.88 17.16
C GLY A 725 -5.16 -16.95 18.24
N SER A 726 -4.15 -17.12 19.11
CA SER A 726 -4.15 -18.10 20.21
C SER A 726 -4.62 -17.52 21.55
N LEU A 727 -4.76 -16.20 21.67
CA LEU A 727 -5.11 -15.54 22.94
C LEU A 727 -6.45 -16.00 23.51
N SER A 728 -7.47 -16.19 22.65
CA SER A 728 -8.84 -16.50 23.09
C SER A 728 -9.11 -17.97 23.37
N HIS A 729 -8.13 -18.85 23.19
CA HIS A 729 -8.31 -20.28 23.40
C HIS A 729 -8.73 -20.60 24.83
N ASN A 730 -9.56 -21.64 25.02
CA ASN A 730 -10.02 -22.12 26.32
C ASN A 730 -10.55 -20.99 27.24
N GLY A 731 -11.36 -20.07 26.69
CA GLY A 731 -11.89 -18.94 27.46
C GLY A 731 -10.80 -18.02 28.02
N TYR A 732 -9.74 -17.79 27.25
CA TYR A 732 -8.55 -17.00 27.61
C TYR A 732 -7.69 -17.60 28.74
N ASP A 733 -7.97 -18.82 29.19
CA ASP A 733 -7.16 -19.55 30.16
C ASP A 733 -6.18 -20.50 29.48
N ASN A 734 -5.06 -19.93 29.05
CA ASN A 734 -4.02 -20.63 28.30
C ASN A 734 -2.65 -19.93 28.46
N ASN A 735 -1.57 -20.58 28.04
CA ASN A 735 -0.21 -20.07 28.24
C ASN A 735 0.09 -18.78 27.44
N VAL A 736 -0.39 -18.63 26.20
CA VAL A 736 -0.23 -17.42 25.37
C VAL A 736 -0.86 -16.19 26.03
N SER A 737 -2.10 -16.33 26.50
CA SER A 737 -2.84 -15.29 27.23
C SER A 737 -2.13 -14.91 28.54
N ARG A 738 -1.67 -15.90 29.32
CA ARG A 738 -0.94 -15.68 30.58
C ARG A 738 0.39 -14.95 30.36
N ILE A 739 1.21 -15.40 29.40
CA ILE A 739 2.49 -14.76 29.04
C ILE A 739 2.25 -13.29 28.64
N THR A 740 1.32 -13.05 27.73
CA THR A 740 0.99 -11.69 27.26
C THR A 740 0.56 -10.80 28.43
N LYS A 741 -0.27 -11.32 29.34
CA LYS A 741 -0.72 -10.60 30.54
C LYS A 741 0.43 -10.30 31.50
N ASN A 742 1.32 -11.26 31.74
CA ASN A 742 2.45 -11.13 32.64
C ASN A 742 3.41 -10.04 32.17
N VAL A 743 3.74 -10.04 30.87
CA VAL A 743 4.59 -9.01 30.27
C VAL A 743 3.96 -7.64 30.37
N LEU A 744 2.69 -7.52 29.98
CA LEU A 744 1.99 -6.23 30.03
C LEU A 744 1.91 -5.68 31.47
N ARG A 745 1.58 -6.53 32.45
CA ARG A 745 1.56 -6.14 33.87
C ARG A 745 2.94 -5.66 34.33
N ARG A 746 3.99 -6.39 33.97
CA ARG A 746 5.36 -6.01 34.32
C ARG A 746 5.78 -4.70 33.67
N PHE A 747 5.38 -4.48 32.42
CA PHE A 747 5.66 -3.25 31.67
C PHE A 747 4.82 -2.07 32.16
N LEU A 748 3.68 -2.29 32.81
CA LEU A 748 2.93 -1.23 33.49
C LEU A 748 3.48 -0.90 34.89
N ASP A 749 4.28 -1.77 35.50
CA ASP A 749 4.95 -1.47 36.76
C ASP A 749 6.24 -0.66 36.50
N THR A 750 6.12 0.67 36.55
CA THR A 750 7.25 1.59 36.41
C THR A 750 8.00 1.83 37.73
N SER A 751 7.48 1.33 38.85
CA SER A 751 8.11 1.48 40.17
C SER A 751 9.29 0.52 40.37
N VAL A 752 9.29 -0.60 39.64
CA VAL A 752 10.35 -1.62 39.69
C VAL A 752 11.20 -1.56 38.41
N PRO A 753 12.52 -1.27 38.51
CA PRO A 753 13.42 -1.26 37.35
C PRO A 753 13.44 -2.59 36.60
N LEU A 754 13.42 -2.54 35.26
CA LEU A 754 13.61 -3.71 34.41
C LEU A 754 15.10 -4.05 34.37
N GLY A 755 15.48 -5.20 34.94
CA GLY A 755 16.87 -5.67 34.98
C GLY A 755 17.66 -5.31 36.25
N ASN A 756 18.80 -5.97 36.44
CA ASN A 756 19.70 -5.72 37.57
C ASN A 756 20.45 -4.39 37.37
N ALA A 757 20.30 -3.46 38.33
CA ALA A 757 20.97 -2.17 38.38
C ALA A 757 22.52 -2.22 38.35
N ASP A 758 23.13 -3.41 38.39
CA ASP A 758 24.58 -3.62 38.52
C ASP A 758 25.37 -3.71 37.20
N ARG A 759 24.73 -3.76 36.03
CA ARG A 759 25.50 -3.88 34.75
C ARG A 759 26.19 -2.60 34.30
N THR A 760 25.80 -1.43 34.78
CA THR A 760 26.47 -0.15 34.47
C THR A 760 27.88 -0.03 35.07
N ARG A 761 28.29 -0.92 35.99
CA ARG A 761 29.64 -0.89 36.60
C ARG A 761 30.70 -1.74 35.89
N ASN A 762 30.34 -2.68 35.01
CA ASN A 762 31.29 -3.68 34.50
C ASN A 762 31.84 -3.41 33.08
N TRP A 763 31.51 -2.28 32.44
CA TRP A 763 32.02 -1.95 31.10
C TRP A 763 33.51 -1.51 31.08
N HIS A 764 34.16 -1.37 32.24
CA HIS A 764 35.60 -1.04 32.32
C HIS A 764 36.53 -2.25 32.54
N GLY A 765 36.02 -3.49 32.54
CA GLY A 765 36.82 -4.71 32.66
C GLY A 765 37.28 -5.27 31.32
N GLY A 766 38.40 -4.79 30.78
CA GLY A 766 38.94 -5.23 29.50
C GLY A 766 39.16 -6.74 29.39
N ARG A 767 38.55 -7.37 28.38
CA ARG A 767 38.97 -8.68 27.86
C ARG A 767 39.92 -8.47 26.68
N ARG A 768 41.21 -8.76 26.92
CA ARG A 768 42.23 -8.90 25.87
C ARG A 768 41.76 -9.95 24.87
N MET A 769 41.60 -9.55 23.60
CA MET A 769 41.50 -10.49 22.48
C MET A 769 42.80 -11.31 22.39
N ALA A 770 42.67 -12.62 22.50
CA ALA A 770 43.74 -13.54 22.11
C ALA A 770 43.92 -13.46 20.59
N ARG A 771 45.11 -13.05 20.15
CA ARG A 771 45.51 -13.08 18.74
C ARG A 771 45.73 -14.53 18.32
N HIS A 772 44.99 -15.00 17.32
CA HIS A 772 45.34 -16.21 16.57
C HIS A 772 46.62 -15.97 15.75
N PRO A 773 47.56 -16.92 15.68
CA PRO A 773 48.80 -16.75 14.91
C PRO A 773 48.55 -17.00 13.42
N LEU A 774 49.03 -16.06 12.59
CA LEU A 774 49.10 -16.17 11.14
C LEU A 774 50.05 -17.30 10.73
N HIS A 775 49.58 -18.16 9.82
CA HIS A 775 50.39 -19.15 9.11
C HIS A 775 51.54 -18.48 8.36
N LYS A 776 52.77 -18.94 8.62
CA LYS A 776 53.92 -18.73 7.72
C LYS A 776 53.86 -19.74 6.57
N PRO A 777 54.22 -19.36 5.34
CA PRO A 777 54.45 -20.31 4.26
C PRO A 777 55.83 -20.96 4.43
N SER A 778 55.89 -22.29 4.33
CA SER A 778 57.15 -23.03 4.23
C SER A 778 57.69 -22.93 2.80
N ALA A 779 58.94 -22.49 2.69
CA ALA A 779 59.81 -22.83 1.58
C ALA A 779 60.40 -24.22 1.85
N ASP A 780 60.12 -25.15 0.95
CA ASP A 780 61.06 -26.11 0.32
C ASP A 780 60.29 -27.01 -0.65
#